data_AF-A0A9W4U7F2-F1
#
_entry.id   AF-A0A9W4U7F2-F1
#
_cell.length_a   1.000
_cell.length_b   1.000
_cell.length_c   1.000
_cell.angle_alpha   90.00
_cell.angle_beta   90.00
_cell.angle_gamma   90.00
#
_symmetry.space_group_name_H-M   'P 1'
#
loop_
_entity.id
_entity.type
_entity.pdbx_description
1 polymer ?
#
loop_
_entity_poly.entity_id
_entity_poly.type
_entity_poly.pdbx_seq_one_letter_code
_entity_poly.pdbx_strand_id
1 'polypeptide(L)'
;MHSEVGSWEYAKRQRQRDANRGPALPPAPIAPLPYAFPDEAAVTADLAQLQLNRLPKTRTSPVVTRTKVARHGSQPHVVRPSSSGAENGIMPFRQYAPPRRAGSYSHPTPLEEFRSSRKWPPSGYRSDHELDPREAEELIRTGASAFRGYCDAIPNAPQGYDRFYAVMTSEHQTRTDRASFNQPAYRDMSLNMTGNPESQFPWLSLEQPSMAYAYGKSAGTTTLNFWISKSASSVPPMKLAGDIKPKKLKFLQILDRLQRLENGLEIDDPEEMYRYLYSTLIEDPERYSDHPHYGIAQQIEDLIDVLSNPSWIDFSNPKNQVVAKFFDSPDQHRKQEFFHQLLLSVELYLRIHSKGYTDKAKRKLLLQLPPAITWDLAVAQRWMENMEITKSRTSNVQSTFSFELKSKKRQIEALRVFAVMLKWPNMDEIDYVLEEKDRREKPLEDRSADAMSWFSGIVLPGRTLPWLIMNSLIDCDRDTGEALKYLTHMHTSSGFQYRANTYWSAQCIVGKVLGAARGVKQIAGWIGPCIYTPDLKRTECVRIKQHESLDPKLFPVDVESMDERTDPLGPEEASYPAADYEVPMPDTEDVTDLIRINRLSFVPAKDQTSSARQSSGVPMVFDSAIYFACGGDSWPMKLTYDVDFINAFPCHQGPHVLFYDFEYQAVKIDDGLVDLHDWGRQSGRTSRPSSSRSSPSKKSLTLTSSDKPAHMQVSKVLTIEALGVSDNEVFARAWCSHHGHSAIIANIKETCMACAIREAYAACISVVIFTEGGKETEKDEGVFV
;
A
#
# COMPACT_ATOMS: atom_id res chain seq x y z
N MET A 1 -48.55 23.48 8.54
CA MET A 1 -48.01 22.12 8.59
C MET A 1 -48.24 21.45 7.24
N HIS A 2 -47.29 21.60 6.32
CA HIS A 2 -47.14 20.74 5.15
C HIS A 2 -45.64 20.50 4.99
N SER A 3 -45.24 19.24 4.92
CA SER A 3 -43.84 18.82 4.78
C SER A 3 -43.55 18.64 3.30
N GLU A 4 -42.88 19.62 2.69
CA GLU A 4 -42.34 19.48 1.34
C GLU A 4 -41.05 18.63 1.41
N VAL A 5 -41.23 17.32 1.31
CA VAL A 5 -40.13 16.40 1.03
C VAL A 5 -39.73 16.63 -0.43
N GLY A 6 -38.52 17.15 -0.63
CA GLY A 6 -38.03 17.54 -1.96
C GLY A 6 -37.94 16.36 -2.93
N SER A 7 -38.16 16.65 -4.22
CA SER A 7 -38.16 15.70 -5.35
C SER A 7 -36.93 14.75 -5.39
N TRP A 8 -35.81 15.22 -4.85
CA TRP A 8 -34.54 14.48 -4.70
C TRP A 8 -34.68 13.13 -3.96
N GLU A 9 -35.49 13.05 -2.91
CA GLU A 9 -35.70 11.77 -2.20
C GLU A 9 -36.39 10.70 -3.07
N TYR A 10 -37.19 11.12 -4.04
CA TYR A 10 -37.93 10.21 -4.92
C TYR A 10 -36.99 9.60 -5.98
N ALA A 11 -36.13 10.42 -6.57
CA ALA A 11 -35.10 9.98 -7.52
C ALA A 11 -34.11 8.98 -6.88
N LYS A 12 -33.70 9.24 -5.63
CA LYS A 12 -32.78 8.38 -4.87
C LYS A 12 -33.33 6.96 -4.64
N ARG A 13 -34.64 6.83 -4.33
CA ARG A 13 -35.32 5.54 -4.14
C ARG A 13 -35.52 4.76 -5.44
N GLN A 14 -35.54 5.45 -6.59
CA GLN A 14 -35.76 4.79 -7.89
C GLN A 14 -34.47 4.17 -8.43
N ARG A 15 -33.31 4.84 -8.30
CA ARG A 15 -31.99 4.28 -8.66
C ARG A 15 -31.58 3.07 -7.79
N GLN A 16 -32.00 3.03 -6.52
CA GLN A 16 -31.76 1.90 -5.61
C GLN A 16 -32.35 0.55 -6.09
N ARG A 17 -33.32 0.54 -7.02
CA ARG A 17 -33.87 -0.71 -7.57
C ARG A 17 -33.01 -1.33 -8.67
N ASP A 18 -32.28 -0.52 -9.43
CA ASP A 18 -31.47 -1.00 -10.55
C ASP A 18 -30.06 -1.46 -10.12
N ALA A 19 -29.59 -1.00 -8.95
CA ALA A 19 -28.34 -1.44 -8.32
C ALA A 19 -28.31 -2.93 -7.90
N ASN A 20 -29.46 -3.64 -7.91
CA ASN A 20 -29.54 -5.07 -7.58
C ASN A 20 -28.98 -6.02 -8.67
N ARG A 21 -28.29 -5.48 -9.68
CA ARG A 21 -27.42 -6.24 -10.59
C ARG A 21 -25.98 -5.73 -10.44
N GLY A 22 -25.22 -6.38 -9.55
CA GLY A 22 -23.80 -6.09 -9.39
C GLY A 22 -23.03 -6.21 -10.72
N PRO A 23 -22.12 -5.28 -11.03
CA PRO A 23 -21.35 -5.33 -12.28
C PRO A 23 -20.39 -6.52 -12.27
N ALA A 24 -20.32 -7.22 -13.40
CA ALA A 24 -19.26 -8.20 -13.59
C ALA A 24 -17.91 -7.47 -13.73
N LEU A 25 -16.91 -7.88 -12.94
CA LEU A 25 -15.55 -7.34 -13.02
C LEU A 25 -15.05 -7.37 -14.48
N PRO A 26 -14.57 -6.24 -15.04
CA PRO A 26 -13.91 -6.27 -16.33
C PRO A 26 -12.66 -7.16 -16.23
N PRO A 27 -12.34 -7.95 -17.27
CA PRO A 27 -11.04 -8.63 -17.32
C PRO A 27 -9.94 -7.57 -17.30
N ALA A 28 -8.83 -7.85 -16.61
CA ALA A 28 -7.67 -6.97 -16.61
C ALA A 28 -7.25 -6.69 -18.07
N PRO A 29 -7.07 -5.42 -18.47
CA PRO A 29 -6.60 -5.11 -19.80
C PRO A 29 -5.22 -5.74 -20.01
N ILE A 30 -5.02 -6.33 -21.19
CA ILE A 30 -3.74 -6.91 -21.58
C ILE A 30 -2.72 -5.77 -21.61
N ALA A 31 -1.72 -5.81 -20.72
CA ALA A 31 -0.61 -4.86 -20.77
C ALA A 31 0.07 -4.95 -22.15
N PRO A 32 0.39 -3.82 -22.81
CA PRO A 32 1.05 -3.87 -24.10
C PRO A 32 2.40 -4.57 -23.97
N LEU A 33 2.53 -5.73 -24.63
CA LEU A 33 3.74 -6.53 -24.63
C LEU A 33 4.92 -5.73 -25.22
N PRO A 34 6.12 -5.79 -24.62
CA PRO A 34 7.33 -5.49 -25.37
C PRO A 34 7.47 -6.50 -26.52
N TYR A 35 7.88 -6.00 -27.68
CA TYR A 35 7.99 -6.71 -28.97
C TYR A 35 8.56 -8.14 -28.89
N ALA A 36 7.78 -9.13 -29.34
CA ALA A 36 8.27 -10.46 -29.77
C ALA A 36 7.33 -11.08 -30.81
N PHE A 37 7.87 -11.89 -31.73
CA PHE A 37 7.13 -12.53 -32.84
C PHE A 37 6.46 -13.85 -32.40
N PRO A 38 5.46 -14.36 -33.15
CA PRO A 38 4.61 -15.45 -32.69
C PRO A 38 5.14 -16.83 -33.07
N ASP A 39 4.87 -17.84 -32.22
CA ASP A 39 4.87 -19.24 -32.63
C ASP A 39 3.66 -20.00 -32.06
N GLU A 40 3.06 -20.76 -32.99
CA GLU A 40 2.20 -21.96 -32.94
C GLU A 40 1.13 -22.20 -31.85
N ALA A 41 -0.04 -22.60 -32.33
CA ALA A 41 -1.20 -22.97 -31.52
C ALA A 41 -1.23 -24.48 -31.23
N ALA A 42 -1.61 -24.85 -29.99
CA ALA A 42 -1.93 -26.23 -29.61
C ALA A 42 -3.36 -26.34 -29.08
N VAL A 43 -3.99 -27.47 -29.40
CA VAL A 43 -5.43 -27.76 -29.23
C VAL A 43 -5.86 -27.79 -27.75
N THR A 44 -6.98 -27.14 -27.44
CA THR A 44 -7.64 -27.23 -26.12
C THR A 44 -8.62 -28.41 -26.07
N ALA A 45 -8.55 -29.20 -25.01
CA ALA A 45 -9.59 -30.17 -24.65
C ALA A 45 -10.65 -29.48 -23.78
N ASP A 46 -11.92 -29.76 -24.07
CA ASP A 46 -13.07 -29.05 -23.50
C ASP A 46 -13.69 -29.85 -22.34
N LEU A 47 -14.02 -29.18 -21.22
CA LEU A 47 -14.72 -29.80 -20.09
C LEU A 47 -15.87 -28.91 -19.61
N ALA A 48 -16.80 -28.65 -20.52
CA ALA A 48 -18.04 -27.94 -20.29
C ALA A 48 -19.25 -28.89 -20.30
N GLN A 49 -19.47 -29.64 -19.20
CA GLN A 49 -20.71 -30.42 -18.99
C GLN A 49 -21.34 -30.22 -17.60
N LEU A 50 -21.86 -29.02 -17.37
CA LEU A 50 -23.09 -28.82 -16.61
C LEU A 50 -23.95 -27.80 -17.37
N GLN A 51 -24.82 -28.28 -18.27
CA GLN A 51 -25.73 -27.45 -19.07
C GLN A 51 -27.12 -28.09 -19.20
N LEU A 52 -28.16 -27.25 -19.14
CA LEU A 52 -29.50 -27.55 -19.63
C LEU A 52 -29.76 -26.76 -20.93
N ASN A 53 -29.72 -27.48 -22.06
CA ASN A 53 -30.42 -27.31 -23.36
C ASN A 53 -31.17 -25.98 -23.67
N ARG A 54 -31.24 -25.40 -24.90
CA ARG A 54 -30.77 -25.78 -26.27
C ARG A 54 -30.94 -24.59 -27.28
N LEU A 55 -29.91 -24.30 -28.11
CA LEU A 55 -29.87 -24.13 -29.61
C LEU A 55 -30.94 -23.31 -30.42
N PRO A 56 -30.69 -22.89 -31.70
CA PRO A 56 -29.46 -22.38 -32.39
C PRO A 56 -29.66 -21.33 -33.56
N LYS A 57 -28.57 -21.03 -34.33
CA LYS A 57 -28.44 -20.52 -35.74
C LYS A 57 -28.41 -18.99 -35.98
N THR A 58 -27.67 -18.39 -36.95
CA THR A 58 -26.99 -18.88 -38.21
C THR A 58 -25.87 -17.95 -38.77
N ARG A 59 -24.91 -18.51 -39.55
CA ARG A 59 -24.18 -18.00 -40.79
C ARG A 59 -23.46 -16.63 -40.79
N THR A 60 -22.13 -16.48 -40.98
CA THR A 60 -21.15 -16.83 -42.06
C THR A 60 -20.89 -15.74 -43.15
N SER A 61 -19.77 -14.98 -42.99
CA SER A 61 -18.72 -14.63 -43.98
C SER A 61 -19.06 -13.82 -45.28
N PRO A 62 -18.07 -13.39 -46.13
CA PRO A 62 -16.63 -13.10 -45.93
C PRO A 62 -16.04 -11.82 -46.65
N VAL A 63 -14.81 -11.41 -46.27
CA VAL A 63 -13.63 -10.98 -47.12
C VAL A 63 -13.74 -9.87 -48.20
N VAL A 64 -12.75 -8.95 -48.24
CA VAL A 64 -11.83 -8.69 -49.38
C VAL A 64 -10.69 -7.70 -48.97
N THR A 65 -9.51 -7.90 -49.56
CA THR A 65 -8.23 -7.22 -49.30
C THR A 65 -7.90 -6.11 -50.31
N ARG A 66 -6.96 -5.20 -49.98
CA ARG A 66 -5.83 -4.85 -50.89
C ARG A 66 -4.69 -4.06 -50.24
N THR A 67 -3.51 -4.16 -50.86
CA THR A 67 -2.19 -3.71 -50.38
C THR A 67 -1.49 -2.80 -51.40
N LYS A 68 -0.46 -2.06 -50.91
CA LYS A 68 0.82 -1.61 -51.54
C LYS A 68 1.15 -0.15 -51.18
N VAL A 69 2.39 0.37 -51.02
CA VAL A 69 3.78 -0.09 -50.72
C VAL A 69 4.73 1.01 -51.25
N ALA A 70 5.71 1.47 -50.43
CA ALA A 70 6.98 2.16 -50.81
C ALA A 70 6.92 3.57 -51.49
N ARG A 71 7.92 4.48 -51.42
CA ARG A 71 9.26 4.55 -50.75
C ARG A 71 9.78 6.02 -50.63
N HIS A 72 10.95 6.20 -50.00
CA HIS A 72 11.83 7.41 -49.87
C HIS A 72 11.87 8.41 -51.06
N GLY A 73 12.34 9.68 -50.95
CA GLY A 73 12.95 10.44 -49.83
C GLY A 73 13.70 11.72 -50.34
N SER A 74 14.55 12.33 -49.49
CA SER A 74 15.51 13.46 -49.72
C SER A 74 15.01 14.92 -49.88
N GLN A 75 15.64 15.81 -49.10
CA GLN A 75 15.77 17.29 -49.23
C GLN A 75 16.95 17.64 -50.21
N PRO A 76 17.41 18.91 -50.47
CA PRO A 76 17.16 20.22 -49.80
C PRO A 76 17.07 21.52 -50.68
N HIS A 77 16.77 22.69 -50.05
CA HIS A 77 17.33 24.05 -50.36
C HIS A 77 17.03 24.76 -51.73
N VAL A 78 17.10 26.10 -51.94
CA VAL A 78 17.10 27.33 -51.08
C VAL A 78 16.75 28.62 -51.89
N VAL A 79 16.37 29.74 -51.23
CA VAL A 79 16.39 31.19 -51.66
C VAL A 79 15.52 31.72 -52.85
N ARG A 80 14.54 32.59 -52.51
CA ARG A 80 14.28 34.04 -52.87
C ARG A 80 14.86 34.67 -54.18
N PRO A 81 14.47 35.91 -54.59
CA PRO A 81 13.25 36.74 -54.36
C PRO A 81 12.73 37.51 -55.63
N SER A 82 11.64 38.33 -55.51
CA SER A 82 11.37 39.65 -56.18
C SER A 82 9.90 40.09 -55.96
N SER A 83 9.56 41.30 -55.49
CA SER A 83 9.34 42.59 -56.20
C SER A 83 8.07 42.60 -57.09
N SER A 84 7.15 43.59 -57.13
CA SER A 84 7.07 44.98 -56.58
C SER A 84 5.65 45.58 -56.70
N GLY A 85 5.36 46.71 -56.02
CA GLY A 85 4.17 47.59 -56.19
C GLY A 85 3.02 47.34 -55.18
N ALA A 86 2.66 48.24 -54.26
CA ALA A 86 2.03 49.59 -54.41
C ALA A 86 0.57 49.52 -54.93
N GLU A 87 -0.47 50.11 -54.30
CA GLU A 87 -0.54 50.90 -53.04
C GLU A 87 -2.02 50.95 -52.52
N ASN A 88 -2.21 51.35 -51.26
CA ASN A 88 -3.45 51.83 -50.62
C ASN A 88 -4.66 50.88 -50.40
N GLY A 89 -4.89 50.51 -49.13
CA GLY A 89 -6.24 50.24 -48.60
C GLY A 89 -6.35 49.03 -47.65
N ILE A 90 -7.00 49.27 -46.49
CA ILE A 90 -7.56 48.28 -45.54
C ILE A 90 -6.58 47.69 -44.51
N MET A 91 -6.97 47.81 -43.23
CA MET A 91 -6.33 47.20 -42.06
C MET A 91 -6.36 45.66 -42.15
N PRO A 92 -5.23 44.94 -41.98
CA PRO A 92 -5.26 43.49 -41.89
C PRO A 92 -5.76 43.06 -40.50
N PHE A 93 -6.78 42.18 -40.50
CA PHE A 93 -7.17 41.39 -39.33
C PHE A 93 -5.94 40.76 -38.67
N ARG A 94 -5.83 40.85 -37.33
CA ARG A 94 -4.93 39.96 -36.59
C ARG A 94 -5.36 38.52 -36.89
N GLN A 95 -4.44 37.74 -37.46
CA GLN A 95 -4.64 36.30 -37.62
C GLN A 95 -4.81 35.69 -36.23
N TYR A 96 -5.93 35.00 -36.03
CA TYR A 96 -6.10 34.11 -34.89
C TYR A 96 -4.96 33.09 -34.91
N ALA A 97 -4.22 32.98 -33.81
CA ALA A 97 -3.33 31.84 -33.62
C ALA A 97 -4.20 30.57 -33.66
N PRO A 98 -3.82 29.53 -34.44
CA PRO A 98 -4.60 28.30 -34.45
C PRO A 98 -4.56 27.66 -33.06
N PRO A 99 -5.64 27.01 -32.60
CA PRO A 99 -5.64 26.30 -31.33
C PRO A 99 -4.51 25.25 -31.36
N ARG A 100 -3.66 25.25 -30.34
CA ARG A 100 -2.59 24.25 -30.21
C ARG A 100 -3.25 22.88 -30.16
N ARG A 101 -2.97 22.02 -31.15
CA ARG A 101 -3.50 20.65 -31.17
C ARG A 101 -3.10 19.92 -29.89
N ALA A 102 -4.05 19.15 -29.35
CA ALA A 102 -3.85 18.19 -28.28
C ALA A 102 -2.80 17.13 -28.70
N GLY A 103 -1.53 17.39 -28.39
CA GLY A 103 -0.41 16.73 -29.06
C GLY A 103 0.92 16.78 -28.31
N SER A 104 0.91 16.54 -26.99
CA SER A 104 2.07 16.07 -26.21
C SER A 104 1.65 15.64 -24.80
N TYR A 105 0.84 14.57 -24.68
CA TYR A 105 0.43 14.02 -23.37
C TYR A 105 1.47 13.10 -22.71
N SER A 106 2.63 12.88 -23.34
CA SER A 106 3.61 11.87 -22.91
C SER A 106 4.58 12.33 -21.82
N HIS A 107 4.62 13.62 -21.49
CA HIS A 107 5.52 14.16 -20.47
C HIS A 107 4.78 15.13 -19.53
N PRO A 108 4.93 14.99 -18.20
CA PRO A 108 4.47 16.01 -17.28
C PRO A 108 5.33 17.26 -17.45
N THR A 109 4.73 18.35 -17.95
CA THR A 109 5.32 19.67 -17.80
C THR A 109 5.46 19.98 -16.30
N PRO A 110 6.61 20.51 -15.84
CA PRO A 110 6.73 21.01 -14.48
C PRO A 110 5.63 22.04 -14.23
N LEU A 111 4.79 21.77 -13.23
CA LEU A 111 3.64 22.62 -12.87
C LEU A 111 4.04 24.08 -12.53
N GLU A 112 5.34 24.36 -12.31
CA GLU A 112 5.89 25.71 -12.14
C GLU A 112 5.55 26.64 -13.33
N GLU A 113 5.48 26.15 -14.57
CA GLU A 113 5.11 26.98 -15.74
C GLU A 113 3.64 27.43 -15.74
N PHE A 114 2.75 26.78 -14.98
CA PHE A 114 1.31 27.07 -14.92
C PHE A 114 0.87 27.74 -13.60
N ARG A 115 1.76 27.87 -12.61
CA ARG A 115 1.42 28.26 -11.23
C ARG A 115 1.07 29.74 -11.02
N SER A 116 1.54 30.65 -11.87
CA SER A 116 1.46 32.09 -11.57
C SER A 116 0.13 32.76 -11.88
N SER A 117 -0.72 32.20 -12.76
CA SER A 117 -2.11 32.66 -12.94
C SER A 117 -2.91 31.77 -13.91
N ARG A 118 -3.53 30.68 -13.44
CA ARG A 118 -4.70 30.13 -14.17
C ARG A 118 -5.90 31.05 -13.91
N LYS A 119 -6.10 32.01 -14.79
CA LYS A 119 -7.29 32.87 -14.74
C LYS A 119 -8.55 32.02 -15.00
N TRP A 120 -9.52 32.14 -14.12
CA TRP A 120 -10.86 31.58 -14.28
C TRP A 120 -11.93 32.70 -14.24
N PRO A 121 -12.96 32.66 -15.11
CA PRO A 121 -13.10 31.78 -16.27
C PRO A 121 -11.99 31.99 -17.32
N PRO A 122 -11.77 31.04 -18.24
CA PRO A 122 -10.71 31.14 -19.25
C PRO A 122 -10.95 32.30 -20.22
N SER A 123 -9.89 32.80 -20.87
CA SER A 123 -9.98 33.89 -21.85
C SER A 123 -10.98 33.58 -22.97
N GLY A 124 -12.08 34.34 -23.03
CA GLY A 124 -13.19 34.13 -23.96
C GLY A 124 -14.53 33.89 -23.24
N TYR A 125 -14.47 33.37 -22.01
CA TYR A 125 -15.63 33.14 -21.15
C TYR A 125 -15.83 34.30 -20.17
N ARG A 126 -17.07 34.48 -19.71
CA ARG A 126 -17.46 35.43 -18.66
C ARG A 126 -17.92 34.66 -17.42
N SER A 127 -17.96 35.31 -16.27
CA SER A 127 -18.45 34.68 -15.02
C SER A 127 -19.93 34.28 -15.09
N ASP A 128 -20.73 35.02 -15.84
CA ASP A 128 -22.15 34.75 -16.13
C ASP A 128 -22.37 33.79 -17.32
N HIS A 129 -21.35 33.04 -17.72
CA HIS A 129 -21.45 32.08 -18.82
C HIS A 129 -21.80 30.68 -18.31
N GLU A 130 -22.82 30.07 -18.90
CA GLU A 130 -23.21 28.68 -18.68
C GLU A 130 -22.47 27.79 -19.68
N LEU A 131 -21.54 26.96 -19.19
CA LEU A 131 -20.80 26.00 -20.01
C LEU A 131 -21.71 24.80 -20.36
N ASP A 132 -21.67 24.33 -21.61
CA ASP A 132 -22.31 23.06 -21.94
C ASP A 132 -21.54 21.87 -21.31
N PRO A 133 -22.14 20.67 -21.14
CA PRO A 133 -21.47 19.55 -20.48
C PRO A 133 -20.16 19.09 -21.13
N ARG A 134 -19.97 19.33 -22.43
CA ARG A 134 -18.77 18.98 -23.17
C ARG A 134 -17.68 20.03 -23.01
N GLU A 135 -18.05 21.32 -23.03
CA GLU A 135 -17.14 22.42 -22.69
C GLU A 135 -16.67 22.31 -21.24
N ALA A 136 -17.59 22.00 -20.32
CA ALA A 136 -17.29 21.76 -18.91
C ALA A 136 -16.32 20.59 -18.74
N GLU A 137 -16.55 19.44 -19.39
CA GLU A 137 -15.62 18.30 -19.35
C GLU A 137 -14.20 18.66 -19.84
N GLU A 138 -14.09 19.37 -20.97
CA GLU A 138 -12.78 19.78 -21.51
C GLU A 138 -12.05 20.79 -20.61
N LEU A 139 -12.77 21.77 -20.04
CA LEU A 139 -12.17 22.86 -19.26
C LEU A 139 -11.90 22.49 -17.79
N ILE A 140 -12.74 21.66 -17.17
CA ILE A 140 -12.75 21.42 -15.72
C ILE A 140 -12.17 20.06 -15.35
N ARG A 141 -12.55 18.99 -16.06
CA ARG A 141 -12.16 17.60 -15.73
C ARG A 141 -10.78 17.22 -16.26
N THR A 142 -10.32 17.81 -17.36
CA THR A 142 -9.00 17.55 -17.96
C THR A 142 -7.85 17.71 -16.95
N GLY A 143 -7.10 16.63 -16.72
CA GLY A 143 -5.90 16.62 -15.88
C GLY A 143 -6.14 16.47 -14.36
N ALA A 144 -7.38 16.65 -13.91
CA ALA A 144 -7.75 16.56 -12.50
C ALA A 144 -7.53 15.14 -11.92
N SER A 145 -7.39 15.05 -10.60
CA SER A 145 -7.44 13.77 -9.88
C SER A 145 -8.90 13.47 -9.50
N ALA A 146 -9.37 12.27 -9.82
CA ALA A 146 -10.67 11.71 -9.43
C ALA A 146 -10.52 10.21 -9.16
N PHE A 147 -11.30 9.66 -8.23
CA PHE A 147 -11.09 8.33 -7.67
C PHE A 147 -12.39 7.53 -7.62
N ARG A 148 -12.30 6.23 -7.93
CA ARG A 148 -13.40 5.28 -7.73
C ARG A 148 -13.06 4.34 -6.59
N GLY A 149 -13.99 4.20 -5.67
CA GLY A 149 -13.93 3.17 -4.64
C GLY A 149 -14.54 1.85 -5.11
N TYR A 150 -14.13 0.76 -4.47
CA TYR A 150 -14.68 -0.58 -4.67
C TYR A 150 -14.95 -1.22 -3.30
N CYS A 151 -16.10 -1.90 -3.18
CA CYS A 151 -16.51 -2.63 -2.00
C CYS A 151 -16.75 -4.11 -2.37
N ASP A 152 -15.87 -5.01 -1.92
CA ASP A 152 -15.91 -6.44 -2.22
C ASP A 152 -16.20 -7.26 -0.96
N ALA A 153 -17.30 -8.00 -0.92
CA ALA A 153 -17.59 -8.93 0.17
C ALA A 153 -16.53 -10.04 0.24
N ILE A 154 -16.02 -10.34 1.43
CA ILE A 154 -15.04 -11.41 1.64
C ILE A 154 -15.73 -12.77 1.44
N PRO A 155 -15.27 -13.62 0.50
CA PRO A 155 -15.86 -14.92 0.27
C PRO A 155 -15.81 -15.79 1.53
N ASN A 156 -16.86 -16.58 1.74
CA ASN A 156 -17.01 -17.50 2.88
C ASN A 156 -16.98 -16.83 4.28
N ALA A 157 -17.02 -15.49 4.34
CA ALA A 157 -17.21 -14.75 5.58
C ALA A 157 -18.70 -14.59 5.94
N PRO A 158 -19.04 -14.29 7.21
CA PRO A 158 -20.37 -13.81 7.57
C PRO A 158 -20.72 -12.51 6.81
N GLN A 159 -22.01 -12.20 6.70
CA GLN A 159 -22.47 -10.95 6.09
C GLN A 159 -21.91 -9.72 6.83
N GLY A 160 -21.49 -8.69 6.08
CA GLY A 160 -20.89 -7.46 6.62
C GLY A 160 -19.37 -7.51 6.80
N TYR A 161 -18.68 -8.50 6.22
CA TYR A 161 -17.23 -8.55 6.11
C TYR A 161 -16.80 -8.15 4.71
N ASP A 162 -16.52 -6.85 4.53
CA ASP A 162 -16.20 -6.26 3.22
C ASP A 162 -14.76 -5.73 3.17
N ARG A 163 -14.16 -5.80 1.96
CA ARG A 163 -12.89 -5.17 1.60
C ARG A 163 -13.14 -3.88 0.84
N PHE A 164 -12.37 -2.85 1.14
CA PHE A 164 -12.47 -1.55 0.48
C PHE A 164 -11.19 -1.27 -0.30
N TYR A 165 -11.32 -0.69 -1.49
CA TYR A 165 -10.21 -0.21 -2.29
C TYR A 165 -10.54 1.16 -2.89
N ALA A 166 -9.52 1.93 -3.24
CA ALA A 166 -9.65 3.14 -4.05
C ALA A 166 -8.64 3.13 -5.21
N VAL A 167 -9.08 3.50 -6.41
CA VAL A 167 -8.27 3.53 -7.63
C VAL A 167 -8.55 4.83 -8.38
N MET A 168 -7.54 5.41 -9.03
CA MET A 168 -7.75 6.58 -9.89
C MET A 168 -8.56 6.20 -11.13
N THR A 169 -9.53 7.03 -11.54
CA THR A 169 -10.40 6.74 -12.69
C THR A 169 -9.69 6.85 -14.04
N SER A 170 -8.67 7.70 -14.13
CA SER A 170 -7.85 7.96 -15.33
C SER A 170 -6.36 7.77 -15.05
N GLU A 171 -5.96 6.53 -14.74
CA GLU A 171 -4.55 6.19 -14.47
C GLU A 171 -3.62 6.54 -15.64
N HIS A 172 -2.67 7.43 -15.38
CA HIS A 172 -1.48 7.59 -16.20
C HIS A 172 -0.28 7.03 -15.44
N GLN A 173 0.51 6.16 -16.04
CA GLN A 173 1.56 5.37 -15.34
C GLN A 173 2.61 6.23 -14.61
N THR A 174 2.76 7.50 -14.96
CA THR A 174 3.67 8.45 -14.29
C THR A 174 3.09 9.16 -13.07
N ARG A 175 1.76 9.06 -12.82
CA ARG A 175 1.07 9.67 -11.68
C ARG A 175 0.82 8.58 -10.64
N THR A 176 1.46 8.70 -9.48
CA THR A 176 1.21 7.84 -8.32
C THR A 176 1.53 8.59 -7.04
N ASP A 177 0.78 8.28 -5.98
CA ASP A 177 1.01 8.67 -4.58
C ASP A 177 2.03 7.77 -3.86
N ARG A 178 2.34 6.59 -4.43
CA ARG A 178 3.18 5.54 -3.84
C ARG A 178 4.68 5.85 -3.83
N ALA A 179 5.36 5.43 -2.77
CA ALA A 179 6.81 5.28 -2.78
C ALA A 179 7.26 4.21 -3.78
N SER A 180 8.42 4.40 -4.41
CA SER A 180 9.04 3.40 -5.27
C SER A 180 9.82 2.36 -4.45
N PHE A 181 9.86 1.11 -4.93
CA PHE A 181 10.73 0.08 -4.38
C PHE A 181 12.12 0.17 -5.02
N ASN A 182 13.09 0.77 -4.31
CA ASN A 182 14.47 0.91 -4.80
C ASN A 182 15.20 -0.43 -5.01
N GLN A 183 14.79 -1.48 -4.29
CA GLN A 183 15.37 -2.83 -4.41
C GLN A 183 14.25 -3.86 -4.58
N PRO A 184 14.44 -4.91 -5.42
CA PRO A 184 13.43 -5.96 -5.61
C PRO A 184 13.05 -6.67 -4.31
N ALA A 185 14.01 -6.89 -3.41
CA ALA A 185 13.79 -7.51 -2.10
C ALA A 185 12.75 -6.79 -1.23
N TYR A 186 12.59 -5.47 -1.36
CA TYR A 186 11.57 -4.74 -0.60
C TYR A 186 10.15 -5.06 -1.06
N ARG A 187 9.98 -5.51 -2.31
CA ARG A 187 8.67 -5.93 -2.84
C ARG A 187 8.16 -7.19 -2.15
N ASP A 188 9.03 -7.97 -1.52
CA ASP A 188 8.66 -9.24 -0.89
C ASP A 188 7.67 -9.07 0.30
N MET A 189 7.43 -7.84 0.74
CA MET A 189 6.35 -7.49 1.69
C MET A 189 4.94 -7.64 1.13
N SER A 190 4.79 -7.81 -0.18
CA SER A 190 3.51 -8.06 -0.85
C SER A 190 3.61 -9.33 -1.70
N LEU A 191 2.52 -10.09 -1.82
CA LEU A 191 2.53 -11.33 -2.60
C LEU A 191 1.27 -11.48 -3.46
N ASN A 192 1.48 -11.58 -4.76
CA ASN A 192 0.46 -11.92 -5.75
C ASN A 192 0.51 -13.42 -6.06
N MET A 193 -0.49 -14.18 -5.63
CA MET A 193 -0.57 -15.63 -5.88
C MET A 193 -1.03 -15.98 -7.30
N THR A 194 -1.49 -15.02 -8.13
CA THR A 194 -1.98 -15.28 -9.51
C THR A 194 -1.72 -14.14 -10.49
N GLY A 195 -1.42 -14.49 -11.74
CA GLY A 195 -1.18 -13.54 -12.81
C GLY A 195 0.26 -13.01 -12.83
N ASN A 196 0.46 -11.83 -13.42
CA ASN A 196 1.77 -11.19 -13.48
C ASN A 196 2.24 -10.76 -12.07
N PRO A 197 3.41 -11.22 -11.57
CA PRO A 197 3.95 -10.80 -10.27
C PRO A 197 4.09 -9.28 -10.12
N GLU A 198 4.39 -8.58 -11.22
CA GLU A 198 4.53 -7.12 -11.28
C GLU A 198 3.17 -6.38 -11.29
N SER A 199 2.04 -7.10 -11.29
CA SER A 199 0.71 -6.49 -11.26
C SER A 199 0.38 -5.95 -9.88
N GLN A 200 0.47 -4.63 -9.71
CA GLN A 200 0.25 -3.98 -8.43
C GLN A 200 -1.22 -3.61 -8.20
N PHE A 201 -2.19 -4.41 -8.66
CA PHE A 201 -3.61 -4.18 -8.31
C PHE A 201 -3.88 -4.60 -6.86
N PRO A 202 -4.55 -3.78 -6.03
CA PRO A 202 -4.61 -3.99 -4.58
C PRO A 202 -5.34 -5.28 -4.18
N TRP A 203 -6.39 -5.66 -4.91
CA TRP A 203 -7.17 -6.88 -4.69
C TRP A 203 -6.46 -8.19 -5.11
N LEU A 204 -5.27 -8.12 -5.72
CA LEU A 204 -4.48 -9.31 -6.07
C LEU A 204 -3.56 -9.79 -4.95
N SER A 205 -3.19 -8.88 -4.05
CA SER A 205 -2.29 -9.17 -2.94
C SER A 205 -2.96 -10.07 -1.89
N LEU A 206 -2.20 -11.04 -1.37
CA LEU A 206 -2.64 -11.96 -0.32
C LEU A 206 -2.82 -11.24 1.02
N GLU A 207 -1.87 -10.38 1.36
CA GLU A 207 -1.94 -9.55 2.55
C GLU A 207 -2.89 -8.37 2.31
N GLN A 208 -3.94 -8.28 3.13
CA GLN A 208 -4.92 -7.20 3.05
C GLN A 208 -4.93 -6.44 4.39
N PRO A 209 -4.76 -5.10 4.41
CA PRO A 209 -4.48 -4.21 3.27
C PRO A 209 -3.13 -4.46 2.57
N SER A 210 -3.11 -4.23 1.25
CA SER A 210 -1.94 -4.44 0.38
C SER A 210 -0.72 -3.64 0.83
N MET A 211 0.40 -4.31 1.11
CA MET A 211 1.64 -3.64 1.50
C MET A 211 2.33 -2.94 0.33
N ALA A 212 1.99 -3.29 -0.92
CA ALA A 212 2.40 -2.53 -2.11
C ALA A 212 1.86 -1.09 -2.13
N TYR A 213 0.87 -0.78 -1.29
CA TYR A 213 0.27 0.54 -1.11
C TYR A 213 0.56 1.15 0.28
N ALA A 214 1.30 0.49 1.17
CA ALA A 214 1.47 0.95 2.55
C ALA A 214 2.15 2.32 2.70
N TYR A 215 2.99 2.71 1.74
CA TYR A 215 3.91 3.84 1.85
C TYR A 215 3.69 4.86 0.72
N GLY A 216 3.39 6.10 1.09
CA GLY A 216 3.34 7.23 0.17
C GLY A 216 4.73 7.77 -0.16
N LYS A 217 4.84 8.59 -1.21
CA LYS A 217 6.09 9.20 -1.68
C LYS A 217 6.83 9.98 -0.58
N SER A 218 6.10 10.80 0.19
CA SER A 218 6.66 11.55 1.32
C SER A 218 6.90 10.64 2.52
N ALA A 219 8.03 10.81 3.22
CA ALA A 219 8.33 9.99 4.40
C ALA A 219 7.30 10.23 5.52
N GLY A 220 6.90 9.16 6.22
CA GLY A 220 5.84 9.21 7.22
C GLY A 220 4.42 9.24 6.66
N THR A 221 4.25 9.10 5.34
CA THR A 221 2.92 9.06 4.70
C THR A 221 2.55 7.66 4.17
N THR A 222 1.24 7.46 4.00
CA THR A 222 0.62 6.31 3.34
C THR A 222 -0.12 6.73 2.07
N THR A 223 -0.75 5.79 1.37
CA THR A 223 -1.51 6.06 0.13
C THR A 223 -3.00 6.19 0.41
N LEU A 224 -3.75 6.78 -0.53
CA LEU A 224 -5.22 6.81 -0.41
C LEU A 224 -5.78 5.39 -0.37
N ASN A 225 -5.30 4.50 -1.25
CA ASN A 225 -5.76 3.12 -1.30
C ASN A 225 -5.58 2.38 0.04
N PHE A 226 -4.44 2.55 0.70
CA PHE A 226 -4.15 1.88 1.97
C PHE A 226 -4.96 2.44 3.14
N TRP A 227 -5.21 3.75 3.18
CA TRP A 227 -6.14 4.37 4.14
C TRP A 227 -7.56 3.80 4.02
N ILE A 228 -8.10 3.77 2.79
CA ILE A 228 -9.43 3.22 2.50
C ILE A 228 -9.48 1.74 2.88
N SER A 229 -8.47 0.96 2.47
CA SER A 229 -8.33 -0.46 2.79
C SER A 229 -8.19 -0.74 4.30
N LYS A 230 -7.56 0.16 5.07
CA LYS A 230 -7.42 0.05 6.53
C LYS A 230 -8.76 0.17 7.27
N SER A 231 -9.76 0.81 6.66
CA SER A 231 -11.12 0.90 7.20
C SER A 231 -11.99 -0.33 6.89
N ALA A 232 -11.51 -1.26 6.06
CA ALA A 232 -12.18 -2.51 5.74
C ALA A 232 -12.38 -3.42 6.97
N SER A 233 -13.20 -4.45 6.80
CA SER A 233 -13.43 -5.44 7.85
C SER A 233 -12.17 -6.24 8.18
N SER A 234 -11.92 -6.47 9.47
CA SER A 234 -10.85 -7.36 9.93
C SER A 234 -11.04 -8.80 9.42
N VAL A 235 -9.97 -9.58 9.35
CA VAL A 235 -9.99 -10.99 8.94
C VAL A 235 -11.15 -11.74 9.62
N PRO A 236 -12.05 -12.41 8.86
CA PRO A 236 -13.21 -13.08 9.44
C PRO A 236 -12.78 -14.26 10.33
N PRO A 237 -13.50 -14.53 11.44
CA PRO A 237 -13.23 -15.67 12.32
C PRO A 237 -13.69 -16.98 11.66
N MET A 238 -12.93 -17.44 10.66
CA MET A 238 -13.16 -18.72 10.00
C MET A 238 -12.65 -19.85 10.92
N LYS A 239 -13.53 -20.81 11.22
CA LYS A 239 -13.13 -22.02 11.94
C LYS A 239 -12.55 -23.02 10.94
N LEU A 240 -11.27 -23.35 11.07
CA LEU A 240 -10.72 -24.57 10.48
C LEU A 240 -11.44 -25.77 11.12
N ALA A 241 -11.90 -26.70 10.28
CA ALA A 241 -12.72 -27.84 10.68
C ALA A 241 -12.31 -29.11 9.92
N GLY A 242 -11.00 -29.36 9.82
CA GLY A 242 -10.46 -30.63 9.33
C GLY A 242 -10.28 -31.63 10.48
N ASP A 243 -11.09 -32.68 10.51
CA ASP A 243 -10.95 -33.80 11.47
C ASP A 243 -9.92 -34.85 11.02
N ILE A 244 -9.48 -34.81 9.75
CA ILE A 244 -8.52 -35.74 9.16
C ILE A 244 -7.13 -35.51 9.74
N LYS A 245 -6.49 -36.58 10.23
CA LYS A 245 -5.15 -36.53 10.81
C LYS A 245 -4.08 -36.79 9.75
N PRO A 246 -3.00 -35.99 9.69
CA PRO A 246 -1.94 -36.19 8.72
C PRO A 246 -1.11 -37.45 9.06
N LYS A 247 -0.62 -38.16 8.04
CA LYS A 247 0.20 -39.38 8.23
C LYS A 247 1.54 -39.06 8.89
N LYS A 248 2.06 -39.96 9.71
CA LYS A 248 3.38 -39.79 10.34
C LYS A 248 4.52 -40.09 9.36
N LEU A 249 5.12 -39.06 8.80
CA LEU A 249 6.31 -39.14 7.94
C LEU A 249 7.61 -38.97 8.73
N LYS A 250 8.70 -39.66 8.33
CA LYS A 250 10.03 -39.43 8.90
C LYS A 250 10.69 -38.21 8.25
N PHE A 251 11.43 -37.42 9.03
CA PHE A 251 12.07 -36.18 8.56
C PHE A 251 12.88 -36.33 7.25
N LEU A 252 13.72 -37.38 7.14
CA LEU A 252 14.51 -37.63 5.91
C LEU A 252 13.65 -37.99 4.70
N GLN A 253 12.47 -38.58 4.87
CA GLN A 253 11.53 -38.86 3.76
C GLN A 253 10.88 -37.58 3.26
N ILE A 254 10.58 -36.64 4.18
CA ILE A 254 10.03 -35.33 3.87
C ILE A 254 11.02 -34.52 3.02
N LEU A 255 12.28 -34.44 3.46
CA LEU A 255 13.34 -33.73 2.72
C LEU A 255 13.64 -34.35 1.36
N ASP A 256 13.66 -35.70 1.25
CA ASP A 256 13.87 -36.40 -0.02
C ASP A 256 12.75 -36.11 -1.03
N ARG A 257 11.49 -35.95 -0.56
CA ARG A 257 10.38 -35.56 -1.43
C ARG A 257 10.42 -34.09 -1.82
N LEU A 258 10.65 -33.19 -0.86
CA LEU A 258 10.77 -31.76 -1.14
C LEU A 258 11.84 -31.50 -2.21
N GLN A 259 13.01 -32.15 -2.11
CA GLN A 259 14.07 -32.10 -3.12
C GLN A 259 13.61 -32.57 -4.50
N ARG A 260 12.80 -33.64 -4.60
CA ARG A 260 12.27 -34.09 -5.91
C ARG A 260 11.33 -33.06 -6.52
N LEU A 261 10.45 -32.48 -5.69
CA LEU A 261 9.45 -31.48 -6.09
C LEU A 261 10.06 -30.16 -6.59
N GLU A 262 11.35 -29.89 -6.35
CA GLU A 262 12.08 -28.78 -6.97
C GLU A 262 12.11 -28.89 -8.51
N ASN A 263 11.96 -30.10 -9.06
CA ASN A 263 11.84 -30.34 -10.49
C ASN A 263 10.38 -30.25 -11.01
N GLY A 264 9.42 -29.97 -10.13
CA GLY A 264 7.97 -29.99 -10.41
C GLY A 264 7.30 -31.32 -10.02
N LEU A 265 6.06 -31.49 -10.47
CA LEU A 265 5.27 -32.71 -10.26
C LEU A 265 5.51 -33.73 -11.37
N GLU A 266 5.39 -35.01 -11.03
CA GLU A 266 5.40 -36.15 -11.96
C GLU A 266 4.08 -36.24 -12.78
N ILE A 267 3.71 -35.16 -13.47
CA ILE A 267 2.44 -35.05 -14.22
C ILE A 267 2.35 -36.10 -15.35
N ASP A 268 3.50 -36.48 -15.91
CA ASP A 268 3.61 -37.46 -16.99
C ASP A 268 3.39 -38.92 -16.52
N ASP A 269 3.39 -39.17 -15.20
CA ASP A 269 3.00 -40.46 -14.59
C ASP A 269 1.90 -40.26 -13.52
N PRO A 270 0.62 -40.24 -13.94
CA PRO A 270 -0.52 -40.12 -13.03
C PRO A 270 -0.62 -41.26 -12.01
N GLU A 271 -0.11 -42.46 -12.33
CA GLU A 271 -0.12 -43.61 -11.42
C GLU A 271 0.91 -43.43 -10.30
N GLU A 272 2.14 -43.02 -10.62
CA GLU A 272 3.14 -42.69 -9.60
C GLU A 272 2.70 -41.49 -8.75
N MET A 273 2.16 -40.43 -9.35
CA MET A 273 1.65 -39.27 -8.61
C MET A 273 0.55 -39.63 -7.61
N TYR A 274 -0.47 -40.39 -8.03
CA TYR A 274 -1.54 -40.89 -7.17
C TYR A 274 -0.98 -41.83 -6.09
N ARG A 275 -0.17 -42.83 -6.50
CA ARG A 275 0.44 -43.80 -5.59
C ARG A 275 1.27 -43.10 -4.53
N TYR A 276 2.08 -42.11 -4.88
CA TYR A 276 2.91 -41.40 -3.92
C TYR A 276 2.06 -40.64 -2.89
N LEU A 277 1.11 -39.83 -3.36
CA LEU A 277 0.20 -39.03 -2.51
C LEU A 277 -0.54 -39.92 -1.50
N TYR A 278 -1.26 -40.94 -1.97
CA TYR A 278 -2.16 -41.73 -1.12
C TYR A 278 -1.51 -42.91 -0.39
N SER A 279 -0.39 -43.46 -0.88
CA SER A 279 0.37 -44.44 -0.08
C SER A 279 1.17 -43.74 1.02
N THR A 280 1.82 -42.62 0.70
CA THR A 280 2.86 -42.03 1.55
C THR A 280 2.36 -40.82 2.34
N LEU A 281 1.80 -39.80 1.68
CA LEU A 281 1.57 -38.49 2.30
C LEU A 281 0.25 -38.36 3.06
N ILE A 282 -0.87 -38.75 2.44
CA ILE A 282 -2.22 -38.59 3.02
C ILE A 282 -2.95 -39.93 3.07
N GLU A 283 -3.94 -40.07 3.94
CA GLU A 283 -4.87 -41.21 3.89
C GLU A 283 -5.85 -41.04 2.73
N ASP A 284 -6.15 -42.12 2.04
CA ASP A 284 -7.08 -42.15 0.92
C ASP A 284 -8.53 -42.18 1.46
N PRO A 285 -9.35 -41.14 1.23
CA PRO A 285 -10.75 -41.12 1.67
C PRO A 285 -11.58 -42.20 0.98
N GLU A 286 -11.21 -42.57 -0.25
CA GLU A 286 -11.91 -43.53 -1.10
C GLU A 286 -11.21 -44.89 -1.17
N ARG A 287 -10.36 -45.23 -0.20
CA ARG A 287 -9.59 -46.50 -0.18
C ARG A 287 -10.42 -47.79 -0.36
N TYR A 288 -11.73 -47.71 -0.16
CA TYR A 288 -12.70 -48.81 -0.29
C TYR A 288 -13.68 -48.63 -1.47
N SER A 289 -13.47 -47.64 -2.34
CA SER A 289 -14.18 -47.49 -3.61
C SER A 289 -13.51 -48.34 -4.69
N ASP A 290 -14.29 -48.81 -5.67
CA ASP A 290 -13.76 -49.59 -6.80
C ASP A 290 -13.08 -48.71 -7.87
N HIS A 291 -12.94 -47.39 -7.64
CA HIS A 291 -12.57 -46.39 -8.65
C HIS A 291 -11.55 -45.36 -8.12
N PRO A 292 -10.23 -45.62 -8.25
CA PRO A 292 -9.19 -44.67 -7.82
C PRO A 292 -9.28 -43.31 -8.52
N HIS A 293 -9.30 -42.22 -7.75
CA HIS A 293 -9.43 -40.86 -8.27
C HIS A 293 -8.08 -40.23 -8.67
N TYR A 294 -7.64 -40.52 -9.89
CA TYR A 294 -6.45 -39.88 -10.50
C TYR A 294 -6.62 -38.37 -10.81
N GLY A 295 -7.80 -37.80 -10.60
CA GLY A 295 -8.10 -36.40 -10.93
C GLY A 295 -7.38 -35.40 -10.02
N ILE A 296 -6.58 -34.50 -10.60
CA ILE A 296 -5.85 -33.44 -9.87
C ILE A 296 -6.81 -32.57 -9.02
N ALA A 297 -8.05 -32.34 -9.47
CA ALA A 297 -9.05 -31.59 -8.71
C ALA A 297 -9.40 -32.28 -7.36
N GLN A 298 -9.59 -33.60 -7.37
CA GLN A 298 -9.88 -34.35 -6.14
C GLN A 298 -8.65 -34.40 -5.23
N GLN A 299 -7.45 -34.56 -5.79
CA GLN A 299 -6.20 -34.47 -5.02
C GLN A 299 -5.98 -33.10 -4.37
N ILE A 300 -6.48 -32.02 -5.00
CA ILE A 300 -6.47 -30.66 -4.42
C ILE A 300 -7.43 -30.59 -3.23
N GLU A 301 -8.64 -31.12 -3.35
CA GLU A 301 -9.63 -31.17 -2.25
C GLU A 301 -9.10 -31.98 -1.05
N ASP A 302 -8.59 -33.19 -1.28
CA ASP A 302 -8.05 -34.05 -0.21
C ASP A 302 -6.85 -33.40 0.51
N LEU A 303 -6.00 -32.66 -0.21
CA LEU A 303 -4.89 -31.89 0.39
C LEU A 303 -5.38 -30.67 1.18
N ILE A 304 -6.43 -29.99 0.72
CA ILE A 304 -7.08 -28.88 1.45
C ILE A 304 -7.67 -29.40 2.76
N ASP A 305 -8.30 -30.57 2.76
CA ASP A 305 -8.88 -31.18 3.95
C ASP A 305 -7.82 -31.57 5.00
N VAL A 306 -6.68 -32.13 4.57
CA VAL A 306 -5.55 -32.45 5.47
C VAL A 306 -4.85 -31.19 6.01
N LEU A 307 -4.72 -30.14 5.19
CA LEU A 307 -4.19 -28.84 5.62
C LEU A 307 -5.20 -28.03 6.47
N SER A 308 -6.49 -28.40 6.45
CA SER A 308 -7.52 -27.81 7.32
C SER A 308 -7.47 -28.31 8.77
N ASN A 309 -6.50 -29.17 9.13
CA ASN A 309 -6.32 -29.65 10.49
C ASN A 309 -5.80 -28.52 11.42
N PRO A 310 -6.45 -28.22 12.55
CA PRO A 310 -6.04 -27.15 13.46
C PRO A 310 -4.75 -27.41 14.26
N SER A 311 -4.09 -28.56 14.10
CA SER A 311 -2.75 -28.80 14.69
C SER A 311 -1.63 -28.05 13.97
N TRP A 312 -1.85 -27.66 12.71
CA TRP A 312 -0.84 -27.00 11.88
C TRP A 312 -0.49 -25.59 12.35
N ILE A 313 0.67 -25.09 11.91
CA ILE A 313 1.15 -23.75 12.23
C ILE A 313 0.36 -22.75 11.37
N ASP A 314 -0.56 -22.00 11.98
CA ASP A 314 -1.29 -20.93 11.29
C ASP A 314 -0.38 -19.73 10.97
N PHE A 315 0.11 -19.65 9.73
CA PHE A 315 0.94 -18.53 9.25
C PHE A 315 0.16 -17.24 8.95
N SER A 316 -1.18 -17.29 8.92
CA SER A 316 -2.01 -16.07 8.83
C SER A 316 -1.92 -15.23 10.12
N ASN A 317 -1.55 -15.85 11.25
CA ASN A 317 -1.26 -15.17 12.50
C ASN A 317 0.13 -14.49 12.47
N PRO A 318 0.24 -13.16 12.65
CA PRO A 318 1.51 -12.44 12.61
C PRO A 318 2.59 -13.01 13.55
N LYS A 319 2.22 -13.61 14.68
CA LYS A 319 3.18 -14.22 15.63
C LYS A 319 4.03 -15.33 14.98
N ASN A 320 3.50 -16.01 13.97
CA ASN A 320 4.14 -17.14 13.30
C ASN A 320 4.92 -16.72 12.03
N GLN A 321 4.82 -15.46 11.60
CA GLN A 321 5.37 -15.01 10.32
C GLN A 321 6.91 -14.87 10.27
N VAL A 322 7.60 -15.04 11.40
CA VAL A 322 9.06 -15.25 11.41
C VAL A 322 9.33 -16.75 11.22
N VAL A 323 9.26 -17.18 9.96
CA VAL A 323 9.22 -18.61 9.57
C VAL A 323 10.48 -19.38 10.01
N ALA A 324 11.64 -18.71 10.08
CA ALA A 324 12.88 -19.28 10.58
C ALA A 324 12.78 -19.90 11.99
N LYS A 325 11.89 -19.39 12.86
CA LYS A 325 11.64 -19.94 14.22
C LYS A 325 11.11 -21.39 14.20
N PHE A 326 10.69 -21.87 13.03
CA PHE A 326 10.16 -23.20 12.79
C PHE A 326 11.14 -24.08 11.99
N PHE A 327 11.62 -23.62 10.82
CA PHE A 327 12.53 -24.44 10.00
C PHE A 327 13.95 -24.54 10.58
N ASP A 328 14.39 -23.54 11.34
CA ASP A 328 15.64 -23.57 12.10
C ASP A 328 15.42 -23.71 13.62
N SER A 329 14.30 -24.32 14.00
CA SER A 329 14.06 -24.59 15.43
C SER A 329 15.08 -25.61 15.98
N PRO A 330 15.63 -25.38 17.19
CA PRO A 330 16.43 -26.39 17.89
C PRO A 330 15.56 -27.60 18.30
N ASP A 331 14.25 -27.39 18.48
CA ASP A 331 13.26 -28.43 18.69
C ASP A 331 13.01 -29.22 17.39
N GLN A 332 13.48 -30.47 17.37
CA GLN A 332 13.35 -31.37 16.23
C GLN A 332 11.90 -31.76 15.92
N HIS A 333 11.00 -31.78 16.91
CA HIS A 333 9.58 -32.05 16.65
C HIS A 333 8.97 -30.90 15.86
N ARG A 334 9.12 -29.67 16.39
CA ARG A 334 8.62 -28.45 15.74
C ARG A 334 9.22 -28.24 14.35
N LYS A 335 10.51 -28.56 14.17
CA LYS A 335 11.17 -28.55 12.85
C LYS A 335 10.55 -29.59 11.91
N GLN A 336 10.41 -30.84 12.32
CA GLN A 336 9.80 -31.89 11.50
C GLN A 336 8.34 -31.58 11.13
N GLU A 337 7.57 -31.03 12.07
CA GLU A 337 6.18 -30.59 11.88
C GLU A 337 6.07 -29.48 10.82
N PHE A 338 6.92 -28.46 10.89
CA PHE A 338 7.02 -27.43 9.85
C PHE A 338 7.32 -28.01 8.47
N PHE A 339 8.35 -28.85 8.36
CA PHE A 339 8.73 -29.42 7.06
C PHE A 339 7.65 -30.35 6.49
N HIS A 340 6.86 -30.99 7.36
CA HIS A 340 5.72 -31.81 6.95
C HIS A 340 4.58 -30.94 6.39
N GLN A 341 4.22 -29.86 7.09
CA GLN A 341 3.24 -28.88 6.61
C GLN A 341 3.69 -28.28 5.26
N LEU A 342 4.94 -27.82 5.18
CA LEU A 342 5.56 -27.31 3.96
C LEU A 342 5.46 -28.29 2.78
N LEU A 343 5.74 -29.59 3.00
CA LEU A 343 5.63 -30.60 1.95
C LEU A 343 4.21 -30.72 1.38
N LEU A 344 3.20 -30.79 2.24
CA LEU A 344 1.80 -30.82 1.82
C LEU A 344 1.41 -29.52 1.08
N SER A 345 1.91 -28.38 1.55
CA SER A 345 1.68 -27.07 0.91
C SER A 345 2.35 -26.93 -0.45
N VAL A 346 3.55 -27.50 -0.66
CA VAL A 346 4.23 -27.55 -1.96
C VAL A 346 3.49 -28.48 -2.93
N GLU A 347 3.08 -29.67 -2.47
CA GLU A 347 2.27 -30.61 -3.28
C GLU A 347 0.93 -29.97 -3.72
N LEU A 348 0.27 -29.20 -2.83
CA LEU A 348 -0.94 -28.45 -3.15
C LEU A 348 -0.66 -27.28 -4.12
N TYR A 349 0.37 -26.48 -3.83
CA TYR A 349 0.75 -25.33 -4.66
C TYR A 349 1.03 -25.74 -6.11
N LEU A 350 1.82 -26.79 -6.31
CA LEU A 350 2.19 -27.27 -7.65
C LEU A 350 0.98 -27.84 -8.40
N ARG A 351 0.01 -28.48 -7.71
CA ARG A 351 -1.24 -28.95 -8.33
C ARG A 351 -2.12 -27.79 -8.79
N ILE A 352 -2.30 -26.77 -7.95
CA ILE A 352 -3.04 -25.54 -8.30
C ILE A 352 -2.37 -24.82 -9.48
N HIS A 353 -1.03 -24.79 -9.52
CA HIS A 353 -0.27 -24.13 -10.57
C HIS A 353 0.01 -24.98 -11.82
N SER A 354 -0.51 -26.20 -11.89
CA SER A 354 -0.38 -27.07 -13.06
C SER A 354 -0.96 -26.42 -14.34
N LYS A 355 -0.39 -26.79 -15.49
CA LYS A 355 -0.63 -26.13 -16.80
C LYS A 355 -2.09 -26.18 -17.27
N GLY A 356 -2.92 -27.07 -16.71
CA GLY A 356 -4.34 -27.21 -17.07
C GLY A 356 -5.25 -26.09 -16.55
N TYR A 357 -4.81 -25.29 -15.57
CA TYR A 357 -5.66 -24.26 -14.95
C TYR A 357 -5.34 -22.84 -15.44
N THR A 358 -6.38 -22.13 -15.90
CA THR A 358 -6.28 -20.69 -16.19
C THR A 358 -6.15 -19.86 -14.91
N ASP A 359 -5.50 -18.70 -14.98
CA ASP A 359 -5.34 -17.81 -13.82
C ASP A 359 -6.69 -17.34 -13.22
N LYS A 360 -7.74 -17.25 -14.05
CA LYS A 360 -9.11 -16.99 -13.58
C LYS A 360 -9.64 -18.12 -12.71
N ALA A 361 -9.38 -19.37 -13.07
CA ALA A 361 -9.76 -20.54 -12.27
C ALA A 361 -8.95 -20.61 -10.96
N LYS A 362 -7.62 -20.44 -11.04
CA LYS A 362 -6.72 -20.37 -9.87
C LYS A 362 -7.18 -19.31 -8.88
N ARG A 363 -7.45 -18.09 -9.36
CA ARG A 363 -7.93 -16.98 -8.52
C ARG A 363 -9.28 -17.28 -7.86
N LYS A 364 -10.22 -17.90 -8.60
CA LYS A 364 -11.51 -18.30 -8.02
C LYS A 364 -11.33 -19.31 -6.88
N LEU A 365 -10.46 -20.31 -7.05
CA LEU A 365 -10.15 -21.29 -6.01
C LEU A 365 -9.50 -20.62 -4.79
N LEU A 366 -8.42 -19.85 -4.98
CA LEU A 366 -7.70 -19.19 -3.89
C LEU A 366 -8.58 -18.23 -3.08
N LEU A 367 -9.54 -17.55 -3.72
CA LEU A 367 -10.53 -16.71 -3.05
C LEU A 367 -11.49 -17.49 -2.15
N GLN A 368 -11.66 -18.79 -2.36
CA GLN A 368 -12.52 -19.67 -1.55
C GLN A 368 -11.76 -20.38 -0.41
N LEU A 369 -10.42 -20.43 -0.46
CA LEU A 369 -9.61 -21.13 0.53
C LEU A 369 -9.57 -20.40 1.89
N PRO A 370 -9.49 -21.13 3.01
CA PRO A 370 -9.23 -20.55 4.32
C PRO A 370 -7.93 -19.73 4.38
N PRO A 371 -7.86 -18.68 5.22
CA PRO A 371 -6.63 -17.89 5.41
C PRO A 371 -5.42 -18.75 5.76
N ALA A 372 -5.51 -19.71 6.69
CA ALA A 372 -4.38 -20.58 7.04
C ALA A 372 -3.75 -21.24 5.80
N ILE A 373 -4.56 -21.86 4.93
CA ILE A 373 -4.09 -22.55 3.73
C ILE A 373 -3.51 -21.58 2.69
N THR A 374 -4.10 -20.39 2.52
CA THR A 374 -3.54 -19.40 1.57
C THR A 374 -2.19 -18.85 2.03
N TRP A 375 -1.95 -18.75 3.34
CA TRP A 375 -0.65 -18.39 3.91
C TRP A 375 0.35 -19.56 3.88
N ASP A 376 -0.10 -20.80 4.01
CA ASP A 376 0.71 -21.99 3.79
C ASP A 376 1.21 -22.09 2.34
N LEU A 377 0.36 -21.76 1.37
CA LEU A 377 0.74 -21.63 -0.04
C LEU A 377 1.77 -20.51 -0.26
N ALA A 378 1.70 -19.42 0.50
CA ALA A 378 2.72 -18.37 0.48
C ALA A 378 4.07 -18.84 1.04
N VAL A 379 4.08 -19.64 2.12
CA VAL A 379 5.31 -20.30 2.61
C VAL A 379 5.89 -21.21 1.53
N ALA A 380 5.07 -22.04 0.89
CA ALA A 380 5.50 -22.96 -0.18
C ALA A 380 6.08 -22.21 -1.39
N GLN A 381 5.43 -21.13 -1.84
CA GLN A 381 5.94 -20.29 -2.93
C GLN A 381 7.30 -19.67 -2.56
N ARG A 382 7.40 -19.02 -1.40
CA ARG A 382 8.64 -18.39 -0.94
C ARG A 382 9.77 -19.39 -0.75
N TRP A 383 9.46 -20.61 -0.33
CA TRP A 383 10.44 -21.70 -0.22
C TRP A 383 11.06 -22.04 -1.58
N MET A 384 10.24 -22.37 -2.57
CA MET A 384 10.73 -22.77 -3.90
C MET A 384 11.45 -21.63 -4.64
N GLU A 385 11.00 -20.38 -4.46
CA GLU A 385 11.64 -19.19 -5.02
C GLU A 385 13.06 -18.96 -4.48
N ASN A 386 13.31 -19.21 -3.19
CA ASN A 386 14.49 -18.68 -2.50
C ASN A 386 15.43 -19.74 -1.89
N MET A 387 15.03 -21.02 -1.81
CA MET A 387 15.84 -22.09 -1.22
C MET A 387 16.07 -23.27 -2.19
N GLU A 388 17.17 -24.00 -2.00
CA GLU A 388 17.45 -25.29 -2.62
C GLU A 388 17.83 -26.35 -1.57
N ILE A 389 17.33 -27.57 -1.72
CA ILE A 389 17.67 -28.70 -0.85
C ILE A 389 18.80 -29.51 -1.50
N THR A 390 20.02 -29.34 -0.99
CA THR A 390 21.19 -30.10 -1.45
C THR A 390 21.37 -31.36 -0.61
N LYS A 391 21.63 -32.50 -1.26
CA LYS A 391 21.81 -33.81 -0.62
C LYS A 391 23.23 -34.32 -0.83
N SER A 392 24.06 -34.19 0.19
CA SER A 392 25.46 -34.62 0.18
C SER A 392 25.59 -36.06 0.71
N ARG A 393 26.41 -36.89 0.06
CA ARG A 393 26.64 -38.29 0.49
C ARG A 393 27.84 -38.36 1.43
N THR A 394 27.58 -38.45 2.73
CA THR A 394 28.63 -38.54 3.77
C THR A 394 29.27 -39.93 3.85
N SER A 395 28.52 -40.99 3.51
CA SER A 395 29.04 -42.37 3.47
C SER A 395 28.25 -43.25 2.49
N ASN A 396 28.63 -44.53 2.38
CA ASN A 396 27.89 -45.46 1.52
C ASN A 396 26.40 -45.63 1.91
N VAL A 397 26.04 -45.37 3.17
CA VAL A 397 24.70 -45.59 3.73
C VAL A 397 24.04 -44.29 4.25
N GLN A 398 24.80 -43.20 4.41
CA GLN A 398 24.29 -41.93 4.98
C GLN A 398 24.41 -40.77 4.00
N SER A 399 23.34 -39.96 3.95
CA SER A 399 23.29 -38.67 3.28
C SER A 399 22.94 -37.59 4.30
N THR A 400 23.58 -36.43 4.16
CA THR A 400 23.26 -35.20 4.88
C THR A 400 22.52 -34.24 3.94
N PHE A 401 21.52 -33.55 4.49
CA PHE A 401 20.82 -32.49 3.78
C PHE A 401 21.35 -31.12 4.22
N SER A 402 21.49 -30.21 3.28
CA SER A 402 21.91 -28.82 3.46
C SER A 402 21.01 -27.90 2.62
N PHE A 403 20.93 -26.63 2.99
CA PHE A 403 20.09 -25.65 2.31
C PHE A 403 20.95 -24.60 1.63
N GLU A 404 20.72 -24.34 0.35
CA GLU A 404 21.35 -23.23 -0.38
C GLU A 404 20.38 -22.04 -0.47
N LEU A 405 20.87 -20.84 -0.16
CA LEU A 405 20.08 -19.62 -0.06
C LEU A 405 20.19 -18.79 -1.36
N LYS A 406 19.36 -19.11 -2.35
CA LYS A 406 19.38 -18.52 -3.71
C LYS A 406 19.37 -16.98 -3.69
N SER A 407 18.63 -16.40 -2.75
CA SER A 407 18.44 -14.95 -2.65
C SER A 407 19.47 -14.22 -1.77
N LYS A 408 20.40 -14.90 -1.08
CA LYS A 408 21.30 -14.29 -0.08
C LYS A 408 22.06 -13.06 -0.60
N LYS A 409 22.62 -13.13 -1.81
CA LYS A 409 23.33 -12.00 -2.45
C LYS A 409 22.43 -10.78 -2.68
N ARG A 410 21.16 -10.99 -3.06
CA ARG A 410 20.16 -9.92 -3.25
C ARG A 410 19.81 -9.27 -1.92
N GLN A 411 19.73 -10.07 -0.85
CA GLN A 411 19.37 -9.60 0.50
C GLN A 411 20.52 -8.86 1.20
N ILE A 412 21.78 -9.24 0.93
CA ILE A 412 22.96 -8.48 1.36
C ILE A 412 22.96 -7.08 0.75
N GLU A 413 22.80 -6.96 -0.57
CA GLU A 413 22.82 -5.65 -1.24
C GLU A 413 21.61 -4.78 -0.84
N ALA A 414 20.44 -5.39 -0.69
CA ALA A 414 19.26 -4.69 -0.15
C ALA A 414 19.46 -4.20 1.30
N LEU A 415 20.15 -4.96 2.15
CA LEU A 415 20.46 -4.53 3.51
C LEU A 415 21.51 -3.41 3.55
N ARG A 416 22.52 -3.44 2.69
CA ARG A 416 23.48 -2.33 2.51
C ARG A 416 22.76 -1.05 2.10
N VAL A 417 21.92 -1.08 1.06
CA VAL A 417 21.18 0.10 0.60
C VAL A 417 20.21 0.61 1.69
N PHE A 418 19.60 -0.28 2.47
CA PHE A 418 18.78 0.09 3.63
C PHE A 418 19.60 0.84 4.70
N ALA A 419 20.79 0.34 5.05
CA ALA A 419 21.69 0.98 6.00
C ALA A 419 22.15 2.38 5.53
N VAL A 420 22.59 2.48 4.27
CA VAL A 420 23.05 3.74 3.66
C VAL A 420 21.93 4.79 3.62
N MET A 421 20.72 4.40 3.22
CA MET A 421 19.57 5.31 3.13
C MET A 421 19.09 5.82 4.50
N LEU A 422 19.24 5.01 5.55
CA LEU A 422 19.01 5.42 6.95
C LEU A 422 20.23 6.13 7.58
N LYS A 423 21.29 6.39 6.81
CA LYS A 423 22.59 6.92 7.27
C LYS A 423 23.05 6.21 8.54
N TRP A 424 23.12 4.88 8.48
CA TRP A 424 23.41 4.06 9.66
C TRP A 424 24.77 4.47 10.29
N PRO A 425 24.87 4.64 11.61
CA PRO A 425 26.06 5.26 12.20
C PRO A 425 27.37 4.46 12.11
N ASN A 426 27.30 3.18 11.72
CA ASN A 426 28.42 2.23 11.76
C ASN A 426 28.64 1.51 10.43
N MET A 427 28.64 2.25 9.31
CA MET A 427 28.74 1.65 7.97
C MET A 427 29.97 0.75 7.77
N ASP A 428 31.12 1.09 8.34
CA ASP A 428 32.36 0.30 8.18
C ASP A 428 32.22 -1.13 8.74
N GLU A 429 31.55 -1.29 9.90
CA GLU A 429 31.28 -2.60 10.50
C GLU A 429 30.23 -3.37 9.68
N ILE A 430 29.18 -2.68 9.21
CA ILE A 430 28.18 -3.27 8.32
C ILE A 430 28.83 -3.82 7.06
N ASP A 431 29.68 -3.03 6.38
CA ASP A 431 30.36 -3.49 5.17
C ASP A 431 31.34 -4.63 5.45
N TYR A 432 32.12 -4.57 6.53
CA TYR A 432 33.00 -5.67 6.95
C TYR A 432 32.23 -6.99 7.18
N VAL A 433 31.09 -6.93 7.87
CA VAL A 433 30.25 -8.10 8.16
C VAL A 433 29.56 -8.63 6.89
N LEU A 434 29.03 -7.73 6.04
CA LEU A 434 28.33 -8.10 4.80
C LEU A 434 29.26 -8.65 3.70
N GLU A 435 30.57 -8.43 3.79
CA GLU A 435 31.54 -9.02 2.87
C GLU A 435 31.83 -10.51 3.11
N GLU A 436 31.46 -11.08 4.28
CA GLU A 436 31.67 -12.48 4.68
C GLU A 436 33.10 -13.03 4.44
N LYS A 437 34.12 -12.16 4.46
CA LYS A 437 35.52 -12.53 4.19
C LYS A 437 36.17 -13.33 5.33
N ASP A 438 35.78 -13.09 6.58
CA ASP A 438 36.31 -13.83 7.73
C ASP A 438 35.46 -15.07 8.04
N ARG A 439 36.07 -16.25 7.93
CA ARG A 439 35.44 -17.55 8.24
C ARG A 439 35.25 -17.82 9.74
N ARG A 440 35.78 -16.96 10.61
CA ARG A 440 35.57 -17.02 12.07
C ARG A 440 34.31 -16.27 12.49
N GLU A 441 33.81 -15.38 11.63
CA GLU A 441 32.56 -14.68 11.88
C GLU A 441 31.37 -15.61 11.79
N LYS A 442 30.33 -15.25 12.56
CA LYS A 442 29.04 -15.95 12.48
C LYS A 442 28.40 -15.63 11.12
N PRO A 443 28.01 -16.63 10.31
CA PRO A 443 27.29 -16.42 9.05
C PRO A 443 26.07 -15.52 9.26
N LEU A 444 25.77 -14.69 8.27
CA LEU A 444 24.75 -13.64 8.38
C LEU A 444 23.37 -14.19 8.81
N GLU A 445 22.96 -15.27 8.17
CA GLU A 445 21.72 -16.01 8.41
C GLU A 445 21.64 -16.60 9.81
N ASP A 446 22.74 -17.11 10.37
CA ASP A 446 22.73 -17.78 11.67
C ASP A 446 22.54 -16.80 12.84
N ARG A 447 22.74 -15.49 12.61
CA ARG A 447 22.82 -14.46 13.67
C ARG A 447 21.60 -14.45 14.58
N SER A 448 20.41 -14.38 13.99
CA SER A 448 19.11 -14.51 14.66
C SER A 448 18.08 -15.15 13.73
N ALA A 449 16.90 -15.49 14.26
CA ALA A 449 15.79 -15.97 13.43
C ALA A 449 15.27 -14.88 12.46
N ASP A 450 15.40 -13.60 12.79
CA ASP A 450 14.97 -12.51 11.91
C ASP A 450 15.97 -12.36 10.74
N ALA A 451 17.28 -12.48 11.03
CA ALA A 451 18.35 -12.54 10.04
C ALA A 451 18.23 -13.78 9.13
N MET A 452 18.00 -14.96 9.68
CA MET A 452 17.74 -16.19 8.92
C MET A 452 16.57 -15.99 7.94
N SER A 453 15.44 -15.44 8.39
CA SER A 453 14.28 -15.17 7.52
C SER A 453 14.58 -14.12 6.44
N TRP A 454 15.38 -13.08 6.74
CA TRP A 454 15.80 -12.08 5.74
C TRP A 454 16.74 -12.68 4.68
N PHE A 455 17.90 -13.22 5.09
CA PHE A 455 18.94 -13.68 4.16
C PHE A 455 18.54 -14.93 3.37
N SER A 456 17.68 -15.80 3.92
CA SER A 456 17.08 -16.90 3.16
C SER A 456 16.01 -16.47 2.15
N GLY A 457 15.49 -15.24 2.24
CA GLY A 457 14.35 -14.79 1.44
C GLY A 457 13.01 -15.43 1.80
N ILE A 458 12.94 -16.22 2.88
CA ILE A 458 11.68 -16.78 3.40
C ILE A 458 10.93 -15.69 4.18
N VAL A 459 10.43 -14.72 3.42
CA VAL A 459 9.71 -13.53 3.89
C VAL A 459 8.25 -13.63 3.44
N LEU A 460 7.36 -13.78 4.43
CA LEU A 460 5.93 -13.73 4.19
C LEU A 460 5.46 -12.29 3.96
N PRO A 461 4.43 -12.09 3.12
CA PRO A 461 3.87 -10.77 2.88
C PRO A 461 3.27 -10.18 4.16
N GLY A 462 3.06 -8.88 4.17
CA GLY A 462 2.50 -8.14 5.29
C GLY A 462 3.53 -7.30 6.04
N ARG A 463 3.18 -6.98 7.30
CA ARG A 463 3.89 -6.00 8.13
C ARG A 463 5.18 -6.53 8.74
N THR A 464 5.58 -7.76 8.44
CA THR A 464 6.71 -8.45 9.09
C THR A 464 8.06 -8.13 8.43
N LEU A 465 8.14 -7.99 7.09
CA LEU A 465 9.38 -7.67 6.36
C LEU A 465 10.14 -6.46 6.95
N PRO A 466 9.51 -5.30 7.25
CA PRO A 466 10.20 -4.16 7.84
C PRO A 466 11.00 -4.51 9.11
N TRP A 467 10.51 -5.44 9.93
CA TRP A 467 11.16 -5.82 11.19
C TRP A 467 12.26 -6.84 10.96
N LEU A 468 12.10 -7.74 9.98
CA LEU A 468 13.15 -8.66 9.58
C LEU A 468 14.40 -7.91 9.09
N ILE A 469 14.25 -6.95 8.18
CA ILE A 469 15.38 -6.17 7.64
C ILE A 469 16.03 -5.28 8.72
N MET A 470 15.26 -4.65 9.60
CA MET A 470 15.82 -3.81 10.68
C MET A 470 16.52 -4.64 11.76
N ASN A 471 15.93 -5.76 12.20
CA ASN A 471 16.58 -6.64 13.17
C ASN A 471 17.85 -7.28 12.55
N SER A 472 17.83 -7.62 11.26
CA SER A 472 19.04 -8.06 10.52
C SER A 472 20.13 -6.99 10.49
N LEU A 473 19.79 -5.71 10.32
CA LEU A 473 20.75 -4.61 10.37
C LEU A 473 21.39 -4.50 11.76
N ILE A 474 20.56 -4.59 12.81
CA ILE A 474 20.99 -4.55 14.21
C ILE A 474 21.92 -5.74 14.53
N ASP A 475 21.57 -6.96 14.09
CA ASP A 475 22.39 -8.17 14.27
C ASP A 475 23.74 -8.14 13.51
N CYS A 476 23.85 -7.30 12.48
CA CYS A 476 25.10 -7.05 11.76
C CYS A 476 25.98 -5.98 12.43
N ASP A 477 25.45 -5.15 13.33
CA ASP A 477 26.20 -4.09 14.03
C ASP A 477 26.43 -4.45 15.50
N ARG A 478 27.64 -4.91 15.83
CA ARG A 478 28.02 -5.36 17.19
C ARG A 478 27.89 -4.29 18.26
N ASP A 479 27.96 -3.01 17.89
CA ASP A 479 27.87 -1.88 18.82
C ASP A 479 26.43 -1.60 19.30
N THR A 480 25.41 -2.21 18.68
CA THR A 480 24.02 -2.10 19.12
C THR A 480 23.77 -2.83 20.44
N GLY A 481 24.37 -4.02 20.58
CA GLY A 481 24.26 -4.88 21.75
C GLY A 481 22.84 -5.31 22.12
N GLU A 482 22.69 -5.87 23.32
CA GLU A 482 21.46 -6.49 23.82
C GLU A 482 20.27 -5.53 24.04
N ALA A 483 20.46 -4.21 23.87
CA ALA A 483 19.45 -3.20 24.18
C ALA A 483 18.28 -3.16 23.18
N LEU A 484 18.51 -3.56 21.92
CA LEU A 484 17.52 -3.47 20.85
C LEU A 484 16.75 -4.77 20.58
N LYS A 485 17.15 -5.91 21.15
CA LYS A 485 16.56 -7.25 20.92
C LYS A 485 15.06 -7.41 21.20
N TYR A 486 14.44 -6.43 21.85
CA TYR A 486 13.00 -6.40 22.16
C TYR A 486 12.15 -5.69 21.10
N LEU A 487 12.78 -5.26 20.00
CA LEU A 487 12.14 -4.71 18.82
C LEU A 487 11.40 -5.82 18.06
N THR A 488 10.09 -5.66 17.85
CA THR A 488 9.24 -6.72 17.27
C THR A 488 8.03 -6.13 16.55
N HIS A 489 7.69 -6.76 15.42
CA HIS A 489 6.49 -6.49 14.61
C HIS A 489 5.17 -6.63 15.38
N MET A 490 5.18 -7.30 16.53
CA MET A 490 4.01 -7.38 17.43
C MET A 490 3.70 -6.05 18.16
N HIS A 491 4.63 -5.10 18.17
CA HIS A 491 4.49 -3.77 18.79
C HIS A 491 4.84 -2.68 17.77
N THR A 492 3.93 -2.41 16.84
CA THR A 492 4.22 -1.55 15.68
C THR A 492 4.40 -0.07 16.01
N SER A 493 3.86 0.41 17.15
CA SER A 493 4.08 1.76 17.68
C SER A 493 5.43 1.93 18.39
N SER A 494 6.51 1.43 17.77
CA SER A 494 7.86 1.42 18.37
C SER A 494 8.92 2.03 17.47
N GLY A 495 10.04 2.35 18.10
CA GLY A 495 11.29 2.75 17.48
C GLY A 495 12.43 2.63 18.49
N PHE A 496 13.58 3.23 18.19
CA PHE A 496 14.73 3.23 19.09
C PHE A 496 15.65 4.43 18.86
N GLN A 497 16.43 4.76 19.89
CA GLN A 497 17.61 5.61 19.75
C GLN A 497 18.84 4.72 19.55
N TYR A 498 19.72 5.08 18.62
CA TYR A 498 21.05 4.49 18.48
C TYR A 498 22.10 5.55 18.16
N ARG A 499 23.12 5.63 19.02
CA ARG A 499 24.15 6.67 19.06
C ARG A 499 23.55 8.08 19.13
N ALA A 500 23.45 8.78 18.00
CA ALA A 500 23.02 10.18 17.91
C ALA A 500 21.83 10.38 16.93
N ASN A 501 21.09 9.32 16.63
CA ASN A 501 19.90 9.32 15.78
C ASN A 501 18.77 8.50 16.42
N THR A 502 17.52 8.81 16.07
CA THR A 502 16.37 7.93 16.34
C THR A 502 15.81 7.32 15.06
N TYR A 503 15.25 6.11 15.16
CA TYR A 503 14.70 5.32 14.06
C TYR A 503 13.32 4.81 14.45
N TRP A 504 12.33 4.98 13.57
CA TRP A 504 10.93 4.71 13.89
C TRP A 504 10.26 3.84 12.83
N SER A 505 9.38 2.92 13.25
CA SER A 505 8.50 2.24 12.30
C SER A 505 7.56 3.25 11.66
N ALA A 506 7.23 3.09 10.38
CA ALA A 506 6.25 3.91 9.68
C ALA A 506 4.82 3.83 10.29
N GLN A 507 4.55 2.85 11.16
CA GLN A 507 3.30 2.77 11.94
C GLN A 507 3.36 3.52 13.28
N CYS A 508 4.52 4.01 13.72
CA CYS A 508 4.65 4.81 14.94
C CYS A 508 4.41 6.29 14.62
N ILE A 509 3.56 6.94 15.42
CA ILE A 509 3.20 8.34 15.20
C ILE A 509 4.40 9.31 15.23
N VAL A 510 5.44 8.99 16.02
CA VAL A 510 6.69 9.77 16.06
C VAL A 510 7.36 9.75 14.68
N GLY A 511 7.45 8.58 14.04
CA GLY A 511 8.00 8.44 12.69
C GLY A 511 7.12 9.11 11.63
N LYS A 512 5.79 8.97 11.73
CA LYS A 512 4.83 9.64 10.82
C LYS A 512 4.99 11.17 10.83
N VAL A 513 5.17 11.76 12.01
CA VAL A 513 5.35 13.22 12.15
C VAL A 513 6.76 13.67 11.75
N LEU A 514 7.80 13.03 12.29
CA LEU A 514 9.20 13.38 11.97
C LEU A 514 9.61 13.02 10.54
N GLY A 515 8.83 12.21 9.82
CA GLY A 515 9.06 11.91 8.40
C GLY A 515 9.12 13.14 7.49
N ALA A 516 8.50 14.25 7.89
CA ALA A 516 8.61 15.53 7.17
C ALA A 516 9.89 16.34 7.49
N ALA A 517 10.66 15.97 8.53
CA ALA A 517 11.79 16.76 8.99
C ALA A 517 12.99 16.69 8.01
N ARG A 518 13.81 17.74 8.01
CA ARG A 518 15.01 17.85 7.16
C ARG A 518 15.87 16.58 7.20
N GLY A 519 16.21 16.06 6.03
CA GLY A 519 17.17 14.95 5.87
C GLY A 519 16.63 13.56 6.25
N VAL A 520 15.41 13.45 6.80
CA VAL A 520 14.77 12.18 7.12
C VAL A 520 14.38 11.43 5.84
N LYS A 521 14.53 10.11 5.84
CA LYS A 521 14.13 9.21 4.74
C LYS A 521 13.19 8.14 5.25
N GLN A 522 12.44 7.55 4.32
CA GLN A 522 11.62 6.37 4.54
C GLN A 522 12.08 5.26 3.59
N ILE A 523 12.34 4.06 4.10
CA ILE A 523 12.73 2.90 3.32
C ILE A 523 12.26 1.61 4.00
N ALA A 524 11.70 0.67 3.23
CA ALA A 524 11.23 -0.63 3.69
C ALA A 524 10.38 -0.61 5.00
N GLY A 525 9.59 0.43 5.23
CA GLY A 525 8.74 0.58 6.42
C GLY A 525 9.40 1.20 7.67
N TRP A 526 10.63 1.70 7.54
CA TRP A 526 11.35 2.45 8.57
C TRP A 526 11.61 3.90 8.16
N ILE A 527 11.66 4.77 9.16
CA ILE A 527 11.84 6.21 9.03
C ILE A 527 13.04 6.64 9.86
N GLY A 528 13.98 7.34 9.22
CA GLY A 528 15.18 7.88 9.86
C GLY A 528 16.23 8.40 8.87
N PRO A 529 17.38 8.90 9.36
CA PRO A 529 17.63 9.16 10.79
C PRO A 529 16.82 10.37 11.26
N CYS A 530 16.10 10.23 12.37
CA CYS A 530 15.39 11.32 13.03
C CYS A 530 16.26 11.92 14.15
N ILE A 531 15.90 13.13 14.60
CA ILE A 531 16.61 13.84 15.68
C ILE A 531 16.78 12.98 16.93
N TYR A 532 17.92 13.14 17.62
CA TYR A 532 18.18 12.52 18.91
C TYR A 532 17.43 13.21 20.04
N THR A 533 17.43 12.57 21.20
CA THR A 533 16.89 13.13 22.45
C THR A 533 17.78 12.75 23.64
N PRO A 534 18.00 13.67 24.60
CA PRO A 534 18.66 13.36 25.86
C PRO A 534 17.75 12.58 26.84
N ASP A 535 16.44 12.48 26.56
CA ASP A 535 15.48 11.76 27.42
C ASP A 535 15.64 10.22 27.32
N LEU A 536 16.37 9.73 26.31
CA LEU A 536 16.67 8.31 26.07
C LEU A 536 18.17 8.03 26.20
N LYS A 537 18.53 6.79 26.52
CA LYS A 537 19.94 6.35 26.52
C LYS A 537 20.52 6.34 25.11
N ARG A 538 21.86 6.23 25.01
CA ARG A 538 22.60 6.11 23.73
C ARG A 538 22.10 4.96 22.85
N THR A 539 21.65 3.86 23.45
CA THR A 539 20.96 2.76 22.75
C THR A 539 19.77 2.31 23.58
N GLU A 540 18.55 2.52 23.09
CA GLU A 540 17.32 2.18 23.84
C GLU A 540 16.12 1.97 22.89
N CYS A 541 15.44 0.84 23.07
CA CYS A 541 14.18 0.53 22.38
C CYS A 541 12.98 1.17 23.12
N VAL A 542 12.09 1.79 22.36
CA VAL A 542 11.02 2.67 22.85
C VAL A 542 9.67 2.26 22.27
N ARG A 543 8.66 2.16 23.14
CA ARG A 543 7.25 1.96 22.75
C ARG A 543 6.46 3.24 23.02
N ILE A 544 5.66 3.67 22.07
CA ILE A 544 4.86 4.89 22.17
C ILE A 544 3.42 4.54 22.53
N LYS A 545 2.90 5.24 23.55
CA LYS A 545 1.47 5.26 23.87
C LYS A 545 0.79 6.20 22.87
N GLN A 546 0.00 5.62 21.97
CA GLN A 546 -0.81 6.34 20.99
C GLN A 546 -2.26 5.85 21.09
N HIS A 547 -3.21 6.78 21.06
CA HIS A 547 -4.65 6.50 21.04
C HIS A 547 -5.13 6.29 19.59
N GLU A 548 -6.21 5.52 19.38
CA GLU A 548 -6.84 5.40 18.06
C GLU A 548 -7.24 6.79 17.53
N SER A 549 -7.09 7.04 16.22
CA SER A 549 -7.57 8.29 15.62
C SER A 549 -9.05 8.53 15.93
N LEU A 550 -9.41 9.82 16.03
CA LEU A 550 -10.78 10.26 16.26
C LEU A 550 -11.58 10.39 14.95
N ASP A 551 -10.96 10.18 13.78
CA ASP A 551 -11.59 10.25 12.45
C ASP A 551 -12.74 9.23 12.30
N PRO A 552 -13.76 9.53 11.46
CA PRO A 552 -14.84 8.60 11.21
C PRO A 552 -14.35 7.34 10.48
N LYS A 553 -14.88 6.17 10.86
CA LYS A 553 -14.66 4.93 10.10
C LYS A 553 -15.51 4.93 8.85
N LEU A 554 -14.92 4.54 7.72
CA LEU A 554 -15.61 4.44 6.44
C LEU A 554 -16.58 3.26 6.42
N PHE A 555 -17.74 3.47 5.82
CA PHE A 555 -18.74 2.45 5.51
C PHE A 555 -18.73 2.14 4.00
N PRO A 556 -19.33 1.02 3.54
CA PRO A 556 -19.45 0.70 2.12
C PRO A 556 -19.93 1.88 1.25
N VAL A 557 -20.97 2.60 1.71
CA VAL A 557 -21.53 3.77 1.00
C VAL A 557 -20.54 4.94 0.85
N ASP A 558 -19.60 5.12 1.78
CA ASP A 558 -18.56 6.15 1.67
C ASP A 558 -17.56 5.81 0.56
N VAL A 559 -17.31 4.52 0.36
CA VAL A 559 -16.38 4.00 -0.65
C VAL A 559 -17.06 3.94 -2.02
N GLU A 560 -18.30 3.45 -2.09
CA GLU A 560 -19.08 3.35 -3.33
C GLU A 560 -19.39 4.72 -3.95
N SER A 561 -19.67 5.75 -3.14
CA SER A 561 -19.92 7.14 -3.61
C SER A 561 -18.65 7.99 -3.80
N MET A 562 -17.47 7.37 -3.86
CA MET A 562 -16.20 8.11 -3.92
C MET A 562 -16.00 8.85 -5.25
N ASP A 563 -16.52 8.34 -6.37
CA ASP A 563 -16.43 9.02 -7.66
C ASP A 563 -17.31 10.27 -7.70
N GLU A 564 -18.56 10.18 -7.20
CA GLU A 564 -19.43 11.35 -6.99
C GLU A 564 -18.73 12.44 -6.14
N ARG A 565 -18.09 12.04 -5.03
CA ARG A 565 -17.43 12.96 -4.08
C ARG A 565 -16.04 13.44 -4.55
N THR A 566 -15.61 13.08 -5.75
CA THR A 566 -14.33 13.52 -6.35
C THR A 566 -14.47 14.12 -7.74
N ASP A 567 -15.66 14.13 -8.34
CA ASP A 567 -15.87 14.74 -9.65
C ASP A 567 -15.54 16.25 -9.61
N PRO A 568 -14.62 16.73 -10.47
CA PRO A 568 -14.37 18.16 -10.60
C PRO A 568 -15.58 19.01 -10.99
N LEU A 569 -16.61 18.42 -11.63
CA LEU A 569 -17.83 19.11 -12.06
C LEU A 569 -18.92 19.22 -10.97
N GLY A 570 -18.83 18.47 -9.87
CA GLY A 570 -19.96 18.30 -8.97
C GLY A 570 -21.09 17.45 -9.60
N PRO A 571 -22.37 17.68 -9.25
CA PRO A 571 -23.52 16.91 -9.74
C PRO A 571 -23.71 16.96 -11.26
N GLU A 572 -24.32 15.91 -11.83
CA GLU A 572 -24.70 15.89 -13.26
C GLU A 572 -25.80 16.90 -13.57
N GLU A 573 -25.45 18.01 -14.23
CA GLU A 573 -26.37 19.06 -14.67
C GLU A 573 -26.38 19.27 -16.18
N ALA A 574 -27.40 19.99 -16.68
CA ALA A 574 -27.58 20.29 -18.10
C ALA A 574 -26.66 21.43 -18.60
N SER A 575 -26.15 22.24 -17.68
CA SER A 575 -25.32 23.43 -17.90
C SER A 575 -24.51 23.68 -16.63
N TYR A 576 -23.27 24.14 -16.75
CA TYR A 576 -22.38 24.40 -15.61
C TYR A 576 -21.99 25.88 -15.58
N PRO A 577 -22.60 26.71 -14.71
CA PRO A 577 -22.26 28.12 -14.60
C PRO A 577 -20.80 28.34 -14.22
N ALA A 578 -20.07 29.17 -14.96
CA ALA A 578 -18.65 29.41 -14.69
C ALA A 578 -18.39 30.12 -13.34
N ALA A 579 -19.42 30.75 -12.75
CA ALA A 579 -19.39 31.36 -11.42
C ALA A 579 -19.41 30.35 -10.26
N ASP A 580 -19.84 29.10 -10.50
CA ASP A 580 -19.94 28.04 -9.48
C ASP A 580 -18.57 27.43 -9.12
N TYR A 581 -17.52 27.97 -9.73
CA TYR A 581 -16.16 27.44 -9.71
C TYR A 581 -15.14 28.54 -9.43
N GLU A 582 -14.19 28.24 -8.56
CA GLU A 582 -13.02 29.08 -8.29
C GLU A 582 -11.71 28.30 -8.50
N VAL A 583 -10.57 29.00 -8.56
CA VAL A 583 -9.24 28.38 -8.62
C VAL A 583 -8.53 28.68 -7.29
N PRO A 584 -8.67 27.81 -6.28
CA PRO A 584 -7.99 28.00 -5.00
C PRO A 584 -6.49 27.78 -5.19
N MET A 585 -5.70 28.65 -4.58
CA MET A 585 -4.23 28.66 -4.64
C MET A 585 -3.69 28.89 -3.23
N PRO A 586 -2.66 28.14 -2.79
CA PRO A 586 -2.00 28.40 -1.51
C PRO A 586 -1.33 29.77 -1.53
N ASP A 587 -1.37 30.49 -0.42
CA ASP A 587 -0.67 31.76 -0.29
C ASP A 587 0.85 31.52 -0.15
N THR A 588 1.60 31.95 -1.17
CA THR A 588 3.06 31.86 -1.24
C THR A 588 3.78 33.15 -0.82
N GLU A 589 3.04 34.18 -0.40
CA GLU A 589 3.58 35.45 0.09
C GLU A 589 3.80 35.39 1.61
N ASP A 590 4.82 36.09 2.10
CA ASP A 590 5.19 36.18 3.53
C ASP A 590 5.33 34.82 4.28
N VAL A 591 5.81 33.77 3.59
CA VAL A 591 6.02 32.43 4.18
C VAL A 591 7.06 32.46 5.30
N THR A 592 6.67 31.96 6.48
CA THR A 592 7.48 31.96 7.71
C THR A 592 8.56 30.87 7.73
N ASP A 593 9.76 31.22 8.20
CA ASP A 593 10.90 30.31 8.42
C ASP A 593 11.28 30.16 9.91
N LEU A 594 10.44 30.72 10.79
CA LEU A 594 10.77 30.96 12.21
C LEU A 594 10.40 29.78 13.12
N ILE A 595 9.50 28.89 12.69
CA ILE A 595 9.14 27.70 13.47
C ILE A 595 10.30 26.71 13.42
N ARG A 596 10.79 26.29 14.59
CA ARG A 596 11.91 25.33 14.70
C ARG A 596 11.64 24.23 15.71
N ILE A 597 12.06 23.01 15.41
CA ILE A 597 12.04 21.92 16.40
C ILE A 597 13.12 22.19 17.47
N ASN A 598 12.69 22.41 18.71
CA ASN A 598 13.57 22.64 19.86
C ASN A 598 14.04 21.31 20.47
N ARG A 599 13.10 20.41 20.77
CA ARG A 599 13.42 19.06 21.27
C ARG A 599 12.31 18.03 21.06
N LEU A 600 12.70 16.78 20.87
CA LEU A 600 11.85 15.60 21.02
C LEU A 600 11.93 15.10 22.46
N SER A 601 10.78 14.89 23.12
CA SER A 601 10.72 14.50 24.53
C SER A 601 9.88 13.25 24.76
N PHE A 602 10.33 12.41 25.70
CA PHE A 602 9.68 11.15 26.08
C PHE A 602 9.53 11.06 27.60
N VAL A 603 8.29 10.89 28.06
CA VAL A 603 7.97 10.73 29.48
C VAL A 603 7.42 9.33 29.72
N PRO A 604 8.02 8.52 30.62
CA PRO A 604 7.51 7.17 30.92
C PRO A 604 6.03 7.21 31.34
N ALA A 605 5.20 6.43 30.65
CA ALA A 605 3.76 6.41 30.89
C ALA A 605 3.43 5.91 32.30
N LYS A 606 2.43 6.53 32.94
CA LYS A 606 2.06 6.19 34.33
C LYS A 606 1.49 4.78 34.48
N ASP A 607 0.80 4.29 33.45
CA ASP A 607 0.03 3.03 33.42
C ASP A 607 0.90 1.78 33.12
N GLN A 608 2.17 1.77 33.51
CA GLN A 608 3.04 0.61 33.30
C GLN A 608 2.63 -0.58 34.18
N THR A 609 2.59 -1.78 33.58
CA THR A 609 2.39 -3.03 34.33
C THR A 609 3.55 -3.27 35.30
N SER A 610 3.25 -3.71 36.52
CA SER A 610 4.23 -3.88 37.60
C SER A 610 5.43 -4.75 37.20
N SER A 611 5.20 -5.76 36.35
CA SER A 611 6.22 -6.67 35.83
C SER A 611 7.28 -5.94 34.98
N ALA A 612 6.88 -4.94 34.17
CA ALA A 612 7.81 -4.22 33.30
C ALA A 612 8.80 -3.34 34.10
N ARG A 613 8.44 -2.92 35.32
CA ARG A 613 9.34 -2.20 36.24
C ARG A 613 10.34 -3.13 36.96
N GLN A 614 10.14 -4.44 36.92
CA GLN A 614 10.94 -5.43 37.65
C GLN A 614 11.82 -6.29 36.73
N SER A 615 11.41 -6.52 35.47
CA SER A 615 12.21 -7.24 34.48
C SER A 615 13.21 -6.31 33.78
N SER A 616 14.51 -6.53 33.99
CA SER A 616 15.57 -5.80 33.30
C SER A 616 15.52 -6.00 31.78
N GLY A 617 15.09 -4.97 31.04
CA GLY A 617 15.22 -4.88 29.58
C GLY A 617 13.91 -4.77 28.79
N VAL A 618 12.73 -5.01 29.38
CA VAL A 618 11.46 -4.83 28.63
C VAL A 618 11.31 -3.34 28.25
N PRO A 619 11.07 -3.00 26.96
CA PRO A 619 10.95 -1.62 26.52
C PRO A 619 9.81 -0.91 27.26
N MET A 620 10.15 0.24 27.85
CA MET A 620 9.16 1.08 28.51
C MET A 620 8.20 1.68 27.48
N VAL A 621 6.97 1.90 27.93
CA VAL A 621 5.96 2.68 27.20
C VAL A 621 6.10 4.14 27.63
N PHE A 622 6.14 5.05 26.66
CA PHE A 622 6.30 6.49 26.85
C PHE A 622 5.14 7.27 26.21
N ASP A 623 4.77 8.37 26.85
CA ASP A 623 4.06 9.48 26.22
C ASP A 623 5.12 10.36 25.50
N SER A 624 4.86 10.79 24.26
CA SER A 624 5.82 11.58 23.46
C SER A 624 5.29 12.97 23.08
N ALA A 625 6.20 13.93 22.96
CA ALA A 625 5.89 15.28 22.52
C ALA A 625 7.07 15.91 21.75
N ILE A 626 6.76 16.77 20.79
CA ILE A 626 7.73 17.63 20.12
C ILE A 626 7.51 19.05 20.62
N TYR A 627 8.59 19.69 21.07
CA TYR A 627 8.60 21.09 21.45
C TYR A 627 9.10 21.91 20.27
N PHE A 628 8.30 22.89 19.86
CA PHE A 628 8.64 23.85 18.82
C PHE A 628 9.00 25.19 19.44
N ALA A 629 9.90 25.95 18.84
CA ALA A 629 10.09 27.36 19.09
C ALA A 629 9.29 28.13 18.03
N CYS A 630 8.37 29.00 18.47
CA CYS A 630 7.52 29.83 17.59
C CYS A 630 7.19 31.14 18.32
N GLY A 631 7.35 32.29 17.65
CA GLY A 631 7.08 33.61 18.24
C GLY A 631 7.99 34.01 19.41
N GLY A 632 9.04 33.25 19.71
CA GLY A 632 9.90 33.41 20.89
C GLY A 632 9.54 32.48 22.07
N ASP A 633 8.36 31.86 22.04
CA ASP A 633 7.89 30.90 23.04
C ASP A 633 8.13 29.45 22.60
N SER A 634 8.05 28.50 23.56
CA SER A 634 8.16 27.07 23.26
C SER A 634 6.85 26.31 23.47
N TRP A 635 6.34 25.75 22.37
CA TRP A 635 5.02 25.13 22.28
C TRP A 635 5.11 23.60 22.25
N PRO A 636 4.53 22.87 23.23
CA PRO A 636 4.59 21.42 23.31
C PRO A 636 3.44 20.72 22.58
N MET A 637 3.71 20.15 21.39
CA MET A 637 2.76 19.30 20.68
C MET A 637 2.91 17.83 21.11
N LYS A 638 1.99 17.36 21.95
CA LYS A 638 1.91 15.94 22.36
C LYS A 638 1.40 15.06 21.23
N LEU A 639 2.09 13.98 20.92
CA LEU A 639 1.73 13.06 19.84
C LEU A 639 0.73 12.00 20.35
N THR A 640 -0.49 12.45 20.60
CA THR A 640 -1.49 11.71 21.40
C THR A 640 -2.21 10.64 20.59
N TYR A 641 -2.51 10.92 19.33
CA TYR A 641 -3.33 10.07 18.46
C TYR A 641 -2.53 9.50 17.28
N ASP A 642 -2.74 8.21 16.99
CA ASP A 642 -2.27 7.50 15.81
C ASP A 642 -3.12 7.87 14.59
N VAL A 643 -2.87 9.06 14.07
CA VAL A 643 -3.46 9.59 12.83
C VAL A 643 -2.66 9.12 11.62
N ASP A 644 -3.25 9.08 10.43
CA ASP A 644 -2.55 8.79 9.19
C ASP A 644 -2.33 10.05 8.35
N PHE A 645 -1.16 10.15 7.71
CA PHE A 645 -0.86 11.19 6.73
C PHE A 645 -0.88 10.56 5.36
N ILE A 646 -1.76 11.03 4.46
CA ILE A 646 -1.97 10.42 3.14
C ILE A 646 -1.28 11.29 2.10
N ASN A 647 -0.36 10.73 1.32
CA ASN A 647 0.28 11.47 0.24
C ASN A 647 -0.74 11.77 -0.87
N ALA A 648 -1.03 13.05 -1.13
CA ALA A 648 -1.98 13.44 -2.16
C ALA A 648 -1.56 12.94 -3.55
N PHE A 649 -2.54 12.59 -4.39
CA PHE A 649 -2.28 12.02 -5.70
C PHE A 649 -1.95 13.12 -6.74
N PRO A 650 -0.80 13.04 -7.44
CA PRO A 650 -0.36 14.08 -8.36
C PRO A 650 -1.40 14.44 -9.44
N CYS A 651 -1.63 15.74 -9.63
CA CYS A 651 -2.49 16.26 -10.69
C CYS A 651 -1.67 16.55 -11.97
N HIS A 652 -2.33 16.66 -13.12
CA HIS A 652 -1.68 17.05 -14.38
C HIS A 652 -2.31 18.35 -14.91
N GLN A 653 -1.52 19.28 -15.47
CA GLN A 653 -2.01 20.56 -16.02
C GLN A 653 -2.83 21.41 -15.03
N GLY A 654 -2.56 21.27 -13.72
CA GLY A 654 -3.11 22.15 -12.69
C GLY A 654 -2.55 23.59 -12.76
N PRO A 655 -3.10 24.52 -11.97
CA PRO A 655 -4.15 24.29 -10.98
C PRO A 655 -5.52 24.00 -11.61
N HIS A 656 -6.37 23.30 -10.87
CA HIS A 656 -7.74 22.96 -11.29
C HIS A 656 -8.74 23.85 -10.55
N VAL A 657 -9.93 23.99 -11.12
CA VAL A 657 -11.04 24.61 -10.41
C VAL A 657 -11.57 23.72 -9.28
N LEU A 658 -12.22 24.35 -8.31
CA LEU A 658 -13.00 23.75 -7.23
C LEU A 658 -14.45 24.23 -7.35
N PHE A 659 -15.40 23.32 -7.27
CA PHE A 659 -16.84 23.59 -7.24
C PHE A 659 -17.28 24.05 -5.83
N TYR A 660 -18.23 24.98 -5.74
CA TYR A 660 -18.54 25.69 -4.49
C TYR A 660 -18.98 24.81 -3.31
N ASP A 661 -19.60 23.64 -3.54
CA ASP A 661 -20.01 22.71 -2.47
C ASP A 661 -18.82 22.12 -1.69
N PHE A 662 -17.60 22.19 -2.21
CA PHE A 662 -16.39 21.73 -1.52
C PHE A 662 -15.88 22.79 -0.52
N GLU A 663 -16.64 23.06 0.54
CA GLU A 663 -16.26 24.07 1.55
C GLU A 663 -14.87 23.81 2.15
N TYR A 664 -14.06 24.87 2.27
CA TYR A 664 -12.76 24.81 2.94
C TYR A 664 -12.44 26.09 3.72
N GLN A 665 -11.31 26.09 4.43
CA GLN A 665 -10.75 27.25 5.10
C GLN A 665 -9.23 27.18 5.08
N ALA A 666 -8.58 28.18 4.49
CA ALA A 666 -7.14 28.33 4.51
C ALA A 666 -6.64 29.06 5.76
N VAL A 667 -5.50 28.59 6.28
CA VAL A 667 -4.81 29.13 7.45
C VAL A 667 -3.30 28.95 7.25
N LYS A 668 -2.52 30.03 7.36
CA LYS A 668 -1.05 29.96 7.36
C LYS A 668 -0.55 29.28 8.64
N ILE A 669 0.60 28.62 8.56
CA ILE A 669 1.15 27.84 9.68
C ILE A 669 1.36 28.64 10.98
N ASP A 670 1.59 29.95 10.86
CA ASP A 670 1.74 30.92 11.95
C ASP A 670 0.51 31.81 12.20
N ASP A 671 -0.54 31.73 11.38
CA ASP A 671 -1.78 32.50 11.53
C ASP A 671 -2.79 31.78 12.46
N GLY A 672 -2.39 31.62 13.73
CA GLY A 672 -3.28 31.14 14.80
C GLY A 672 -3.59 29.63 14.81
N LEU A 673 -2.86 28.79 14.05
CA LEU A 673 -3.06 27.32 14.09
C LEU A 673 -2.93 26.74 15.51
N VAL A 674 -2.05 27.31 16.35
CA VAL A 674 -1.88 26.93 17.76
C VAL A 674 -3.19 27.01 18.53
N ASP A 675 -3.97 28.08 18.33
CA ASP A 675 -5.19 28.38 19.09
C ASP A 675 -6.43 27.63 18.56
N LEU A 676 -6.30 26.93 17.43
CA LEU A 676 -7.39 26.17 16.81
C LEU A 676 -7.61 24.84 17.54
N HIS A 677 -8.48 24.83 18.56
CA HIS A 677 -8.67 23.67 19.43
C HIS A 677 -9.90 22.78 19.14
N ASP A 678 -10.87 23.26 18.36
CA ASP A 678 -12.19 22.61 18.17
C ASP A 678 -12.50 22.25 16.69
N TRP A 679 -11.48 22.13 15.82
CA TRP A 679 -11.69 21.92 14.37
C TRP A 679 -12.63 20.74 14.05
N GLY A 680 -12.55 19.63 14.78
CA GLY A 680 -13.47 18.50 14.59
C GLY A 680 -14.96 18.85 14.70
N ARG A 681 -15.34 19.80 15.56
CA ARG A 681 -16.74 20.29 15.60
C ARG A 681 -17.07 21.16 14.40
N GLN A 682 -16.13 21.99 13.98
CA GLN A 682 -16.29 22.95 12.87
C GLN A 682 -16.39 22.22 11.51
N SER A 683 -15.69 21.09 11.35
CA SER A 683 -15.80 20.22 10.17
C SER A 683 -16.99 19.26 10.20
N GLY A 684 -17.90 19.39 11.16
CA GLY A 684 -19.15 18.62 11.22
C GLY A 684 -19.08 17.27 11.95
N ARG A 685 -17.94 16.89 12.54
CA ARG A 685 -17.82 15.60 13.27
C ARG A 685 -18.64 15.68 14.55
N THR A 686 -19.62 14.78 14.69
CA THR A 686 -20.49 14.73 15.86
C THR A 686 -19.69 14.42 17.12
N SER A 687 -19.75 15.31 18.09
CA SER A 687 -18.95 15.19 19.32
C SER A 687 -19.36 13.95 20.11
N ARG A 688 -18.40 13.11 20.50
CA ARG A 688 -18.64 12.11 21.55
C ARG A 688 -19.13 12.81 22.82
N PRO A 689 -20.11 12.27 23.55
CA PRO A 689 -20.54 12.86 24.82
C PRO A 689 -19.36 12.87 25.80
N SER A 690 -18.99 14.08 26.24
CA SER A 690 -17.89 14.31 27.19
C SER A 690 -18.27 13.77 28.56
N SER A 691 -17.93 12.51 28.84
CA SER A 691 -17.98 11.95 30.19
C SER A 691 -16.73 12.37 30.96
N SER A 692 -16.78 13.57 31.51
CA SER A 692 -15.84 13.98 32.55
C SER A 692 -15.92 12.99 33.74
N ARG A 693 -14.76 12.48 34.17
CA ARG A 693 -14.57 11.62 35.37
C ARG A 693 -15.14 10.18 35.35
N SER A 694 -14.79 9.37 34.35
CA SER A 694 -14.52 7.93 34.58
C SER A 694 -13.81 7.30 33.38
N SER A 695 -12.87 6.38 33.62
CA SER A 695 -12.26 5.57 32.56
C SER A 695 -13.35 4.85 31.75
N PRO A 696 -13.38 4.95 30.39
CA PRO A 696 -14.45 4.36 29.61
C PRO A 696 -14.48 2.84 29.78
N SER A 697 -15.58 2.29 30.28
CA SER A 697 -15.79 0.85 30.24
C SER A 697 -15.87 0.40 28.78
N LYS A 698 -15.31 -0.76 28.44
CA LYS A 698 -15.28 -1.29 27.06
C LYS A 698 -16.67 -1.41 26.39
N LYS A 699 -17.75 -1.38 27.18
CA LYS A 699 -19.15 -1.40 26.69
C LYS A 699 -19.69 -0.04 26.23
N SER A 700 -19.03 1.08 26.59
CA SER A 700 -19.44 2.41 26.13
C SER A 700 -18.91 2.77 24.74
N LEU A 701 -17.85 2.10 24.28
CA LEU A 701 -17.22 2.33 22.97
C LEU A 701 -18.06 1.78 21.80
N THR A 702 -18.96 0.83 22.07
CA THR A 702 -19.80 0.15 21.07
C THR A 702 -21.18 0.80 20.89
N LEU A 703 -21.47 1.90 21.57
CA LEU A 703 -22.81 2.53 21.64
C LEU A 703 -22.83 4.00 21.20
N THR A 704 -21.73 4.51 20.65
CA THR A 704 -21.64 5.87 20.10
C THR A 704 -20.99 5.89 18.71
N SER A 705 -21.22 4.85 17.90
CA SER A 705 -21.21 5.06 16.45
C SER A 705 -22.39 5.97 16.13
N SER A 706 -22.11 7.15 15.59
CA SER A 706 -23.14 7.84 14.81
C SER A 706 -23.50 6.93 13.63
N ASP A 707 -24.77 6.56 13.47
CA ASP A 707 -25.27 5.81 12.29
C ASP A 707 -25.20 6.63 10.98
N LYS A 708 -24.44 7.73 10.98
CA LYS A 708 -24.17 8.59 9.84
C LYS A 708 -22.90 8.10 9.12
N PRO A 709 -22.96 7.90 7.79
CA PRO A 709 -21.78 7.67 6.96
C PRO A 709 -20.64 8.67 7.23
N ALA A 710 -19.40 8.28 6.99
CA ALA A 710 -18.23 9.12 7.25
C ALA A 710 -18.25 10.42 6.44
N HIS A 711 -18.74 10.39 5.18
CA HIS A 711 -18.85 11.58 4.35
C HIS A 711 -19.79 12.65 4.93
N MET A 712 -20.81 12.25 5.70
CA MET A 712 -21.72 13.19 6.38
C MET A 712 -21.15 13.79 7.66
N GLN A 713 -19.93 13.41 8.03
CA GLN A 713 -19.20 13.91 9.20
C GLN A 713 -18.02 14.82 8.81
N VAL A 714 -17.84 15.11 7.52
CA VAL A 714 -16.87 16.08 7.00
C VAL A 714 -17.61 17.05 6.08
N SER A 715 -18.04 18.17 6.63
CA SER A 715 -18.72 19.26 5.90
C SER A 715 -17.80 20.41 5.50
N LYS A 716 -16.57 20.45 6.03
CA LYS A 716 -15.59 21.51 5.76
C LYS A 716 -14.15 20.99 5.94
N VAL A 717 -13.24 21.40 5.06
CA VAL A 717 -11.82 21.02 5.08
C VAL A 717 -10.94 22.19 5.55
N LEU A 718 -10.04 21.95 6.51
CA LEU A 718 -8.99 22.90 6.88
C LEU A 718 -7.79 22.70 5.96
N THR A 719 -7.32 23.75 5.30
CA THR A 719 -6.11 23.72 4.48
C THR A 719 -5.01 24.49 5.18
N ILE A 720 -4.07 23.77 5.79
CA ILE A 720 -2.91 24.32 6.51
C ILE A 720 -1.78 24.58 5.50
N GLU A 721 -1.33 25.82 5.41
CA GLU A 721 -0.26 26.23 4.50
C GLU A 721 1.10 26.14 5.20
N ALA A 722 1.67 24.95 5.20
CA ALA A 722 2.97 24.62 5.80
C ALA A 722 4.12 24.72 4.78
N LEU A 723 4.17 25.85 4.07
CA LEU A 723 5.19 26.12 3.04
C LEU A 723 6.55 26.49 3.66
N GLY A 724 7.62 26.56 2.86
CA GLY A 724 8.94 26.97 3.32
C GLY A 724 9.74 25.86 4.00
N VAL A 725 10.13 26.06 5.25
CA VAL A 725 11.02 25.13 5.97
C VAL A 725 10.30 23.85 6.38
N SER A 726 11.00 22.71 6.30
CA SER A 726 10.48 21.38 6.66
C SER A 726 9.86 21.30 8.06
N ASP A 727 10.37 22.07 9.03
CA ASP A 727 9.81 22.14 10.40
C ASP A 727 8.34 22.64 10.43
N ASN A 728 7.89 23.42 9.44
CA ASN A 728 6.49 23.86 9.32
C ASN A 728 5.56 22.66 9.06
N GLU A 729 5.96 21.74 8.19
CA GLU A 729 5.17 20.51 7.92
C GLU A 729 5.20 19.57 9.13
N VAL A 730 6.34 19.44 9.81
CA VAL A 730 6.44 18.66 11.06
C VAL A 730 5.52 19.25 12.13
N PHE A 731 5.42 20.58 12.22
CA PHE A 731 4.50 21.27 13.13
C PHE A 731 3.03 20.99 12.80
N ALA A 732 2.62 21.11 11.53
CA ALA A 732 1.26 20.79 11.09
C ALA A 732 0.90 19.31 11.35
N ARG A 733 1.82 18.37 11.07
CA ARG A 733 1.65 16.94 11.39
C ARG A 733 1.58 16.70 12.90
N ALA A 734 2.37 17.41 13.72
CA ALA A 734 2.32 17.30 15.17
C ALA A 734 0.99 17.83 15.76
N TRP A 735 0.47 18.94 15.25
CA TRP A 735 -0.85 19.47 15.60
C TRP A 735 -1.96 18.48 15.25
N CYS A 736 -1.91 17.87 14.07
CA CYS A 736 -2.84 16.82 13.64
C CYS A 736 -2.87 15.62 14.62
N SER A 737 -1.69 15.15 15.05
CA SER A 737 -1.57 14.10 16.07
C SER A 737 -2.00 14.54 17.47
N HIS A 738 -1.90 15.83 17.79
CA HIS A 738 -2.35 16.39 19.06
C HIS A 738 -3.87 16.37 19.18
N HIS A 739 -4.56 16.80 18.11
CA HIS A 739 -6.01 16.96 18.08
C HIS A 739 -6.78 15.75 17.55
N GLY A 740 -6.11 14.76 16.93
CA GLY A 740 -6.75 13.54 16.43
C GLY A 740 -7.40 13.69 15.06
N HIS A 741 -6.66 14.30 14.14
CA HIS A 741 -7.01 14.46 12.74
C HIS A 741 -5.97 13.77 11.85
N SER A 742 -6.40 12.86 10.98
CA SER A 742 -5.62 12.48 9.79
C SER A 742 -5.59 13.64 8.80
N ALA A 743 -4.62 13.65 7.88
CA ALA A 743 -4.48 14.73 6.90
C ALA A 743 -4.00 14.24 5.54
N ILE A 744 -4.49 14.88 4.47
CA ILE A 744 -3.90 14.79 3.13
C ILE A 744 -2.65 15.67 3.09
N ILE A 745 -1.51 15.12 2.69
CA ILE A 745 -0.24 15.83 2.51
C ILE A 745 -0.07 16.13 1.02
N ALA A 746 -0.28 17.37 0.63
CA ALA A 746 -0.17 17.81 -0.74
C ALA A 746 1.13 18.61 -0.95
N ASN A 747 2.10 18.02 -1.65
CA ASN A 747 3.21 18.83 -2.15
C ASN A 747 2.67 19.75 -3.24
N ILE A 748 2.74 21.06 -3.04
CA ILE A 748 2.26 22.05 -4.01
C ILE A 748 2.94 21.90 -5.36
N LYS A 749 4.15 21.29 -5.40
CA LYS A 749 4.93 20.96 -6.59
C LYS A 749 4.31 19.85 -7.48
N GLU A 750 3.46 18.97 -6.93
CA GLU A 750 2.81 17.86 -7.65
C GLU A 750 1.26 17.92 -7.67
N THR A 751 0.63 18.49 -6.64
CA THR A 751 -0.83 18.45 -6.47
C THR A 751 -1.37 19.85 -6.18
N CYS A 752 -2.36 20.30 -6.96
CA CYS A 752 -3.00 21.60 -6.76
C CYS A 752 -4.06 21.57 -5.65
N MET A 753 -4.37 22.75 -5.09
CA MET A 753 -5.24 22.89 -3.93
C MET A 753 -6.62 22.25 -4.11
N ALA A 754 -7.30 22.52 -5.23
CA ALA A 754 -8.59 21.92 -5.54
C ALA A 754 -8.58 20.38 -5.59
N CYS A 755 -7.50 19.76 -6.10
CA CYS A 755 -7.40 18.29 -6.14
C CYS A 755 -7.18 17.70 -4.74
N ALA A 756 -6.35 18.34 -3.92
CA ALA A 756 -6.11 17.88 -2.55
C ALA A 756 -7.35 18.04 -1.64
N ILE A 757 -8.13 19.11 -1.83
CA ILE A 757 -9.42 19.30 -1.14
C ILE A 757 -10.40 18.19 -1.53
N ARG A 758 -10.61 17.94 -2.84
CA ARG A 758 -11.48 16.83 -3.31
C ARG A 758 -11.00 15.46 -2.80
N GLU A 759 -9.70 15.22 -2.75
CA GLU A 759 -9.13 13.99 -2.19
C GLU A 759 -9.38 13.84 -0.68
N ALA A 760 -9.36 14.95 0.08
CA ALA A 760 -9.71 14.95 1.49
C ALA A 760 -11.19 14.60 1.70
N TYR A 761 -12.10 15.17 0.89
CA TYR A 761 -13.50 14.77 0.87
C TYR A 761 -13.64 13.28 0.53
N ALA A 762 -12.97 12.77 -0.53
CA ALA A 762 -12.94 11.34 -0.89
C ALA A 762 -12.60 10.45 0.31
N ALA A 763 -11.50 10.78 0.99
CA ALA A 763 -10.96 10.05 2.13
C ALA A 763 -11.79 10.20 3.43
N CYS A 764 -12.79 11.07 3.44
CA CYS A 764 -13.55 11.52 4.62
C CYS A 764 -12.65 12.11 5.71
N ILE A 765 -11.71 12.97 5.28
CA ILE A 765 -10.72 13.64 6.12
C ILE A 765 -10.93 15.15 6.09
N SER A 766 -10.90 15.80 7.26
CA SER A 766 -11.19 17.23 7.41
C SER A 766 -9.97 18.15 7.37
N VAL A 767 -8.77 17.65 7.03
CA VAL A 767 -7.52 18.43 7.03
C VAL A 767 -6.66 18.10 5.80
N VAL A 768 -6.12 19.14 5.18
CA VAL A 768 -5.07 19.08 4.15
C VAL A 768 -3.89 19.91 4.65
N ILE A 769 -2.67 19.42 4.47
CA ILE A 769 -1.42 20.14 4.71
C ILE A 769 -0.76 20.37 3.35
N PHE A 770 -0.60 21.63 2.97
CA PHE A 770 0.20 22.02 1.81
C PHE A 770 1.65 22.23 2.22
N THR A 771 2.56 21.66 1.44
CA THR A 771 4.01 21.66 1.71
C THR A 771 4.79 21.83 0.41
N GLU A 772 6.04 22.27 0.49
CA GLU A 772 6.99 22.25 -0.64
C GLU A 772 7.86 20.98 -0.65
N GLY A 773 7.83 20.20 0.45
CA GLY A 773 8.79 19.12 0.72
C GLY A 773 10.12 19.61 1.34
N GLY A 774 10.08 20.76 2.03
CA GLY A 774 11.25 21.49 2.52
C GLY A 774 11.92 22.36 1.44
N LYS A 775 12.71 23.35 1.87
CA LYS A 775 13.40 24.24 0.92
C LYS A 775 14.48 23.49 0.15
N GLU A 776 14.83 23.96 -1.05
CA GLU A 776 15.88 23.31 -1.84
C GLU A 776 17.25 23.37 -1.14
N THR A 777 17.50 24.44 -0.37
CA THR A 777 18.66 24.63 0.51
C THR A 777 18.63 23.78 1.79
N GLU A 778 17.51 23.10 2.07
CA GLU A 778 17.41 22.10 3.15
C GLU A 778 17.77 20.68 2.68
N LYS A 779 17.88 20.44 1.36
CA LYS A 779 18.44 19.20 0.85
C LYS A 779 19.88 19.09 1.35
N ASP A 780 20.28 17.90 1.80
CA ASP A 780 21.69 17.63 2.06
C ASP A 780 22.41 17.59 0.71
N GLU A 781 22.93 18.73 0.28
CA GLU A 781 24.07 18.78 -0.62
C GLU A 781 25.21 18.06 0.09
N GLY A 782 25.37 16.77 -0.22
CA GLY A 782 26.34 15.91 0.43
C GLY A 782 27.72 16.55 0.33
N VAL A 783 28.45 16.59 1.45
CA VAL A 783 29.85 16.97 1.42
C VAL A 783 30.57 15.93 0.55
N PHE A 784 30.89 16.31 -0.68
CA PHE A 784 31.82 15.56 -1.52
C PHE A 784 33.20 15.63 -0.85
N VAL A 785 33.56 14.55 -0.17
CA VAL A 785 34.90 14.29 0.38
C VAL A 785 35.60 13.29 -0.54
#